data_AF-A0A534AU26-F1
#
_entry.id   AF-A0A534AU26-F1
#
_cell.length_a   1.000
_cell.length_b   1.000
_cell.length_c   1.000
_cell.angle_alpha   90.00
_cell.angle_beta   90.00
_cell.angle_gamma   90.00
#
_symmetry.space_group_name_H-M   'P 1'
#
loop_
_entity.id
_entity.type
_entity.pdbx_description
1 polymer ?
#
loop_
_entity_poly.entity_id
_entity_poly.type
_entity_poly.pdbx_seq_one_letter_code
_entity_poly.pdbx_strand_id
1 'polypeptide(L)'
;MRTHSGKWISGLHLVVALLFALATSAADAQPPRNPKHFFWAPGQPNTPSPSSLANDLIYHGGNAGSGAIGVETVPATYLVFWGPDWANGFTTTDANGSAYTSQQLQNYVTSFLSNLGGTSWAAIQDEYCKNVAAGTTSCAAVGGGNYVTDPRKQLKGVWTDPTPVPSDIVTLGLAENLVDDPLAMEAIRAAAHFGYNPQATYIILTPPTTIGTGQPVYCGYHTQTTSSGGSGNPYRVQYAFIPFLNANWPALGAGGCGMNSVNVVSDSFGHGVFDGYSIVVGHEYAEAVTDPDNFASIQDGWNDIQGSENGDKCAWTDLANVSMNNHTKFAVQPLWSNRAFDVTGQGCVRSAPTNPHAMPAAGIMPPTVDICMTTGICPPGVAAGQPMPVNMAYFGGNVQIRPKVYLVLWGWGEPGAFDHTSSTNPASDPDGVAALMTRFIAAIGGTSWGKVSAQYYQSNYNGTYANVGNPAHELAGLWYDNTNPIHDNLSPLDLAQEAARAVLHFGIGDLANAQVVVATPQKFNEAGFNQNSYCAWHDFTTPLSYPGVTAGMAFVNMPYVLNAGGGCGKDFVNPAPSGDLDGVTIVLGHEIAETLTDPGAESSAGLLQYGAWFDYQGWEIGDKCAWVGDGLQVPGAPFNMTGNDGAAYPVQTLWSNTSLNGVGYCAGGL
;
A
#
# COMPACT_ATOMS: atom_id res chain seq x y z
N MET A 1 87.70 -1.28 24.14
CA MET A 1 87.59 -1.30 25.62
C MET A 1 86.18 -0.85 26.01
N ARG A 2 85.44 -1.69 26.77
CA ARG A 2 84.19 -1.47 27.54
C ARG A 2 82.94 -0.99 26.76
N THR A 3 81.93 -1.80 26.38
CA THR A 3 80.87 -2.61 27.08
C THR A 3 79.73 -1.83 27.75
N HIS A 4 78.48 -2.01 27.26
CA HIS A 4 77.21 -2.35 27.96
C HIS A 4 76.06 -2.29 26.93
N SER A 5 75.53 -3.40 26.40
CA SER A 5 74.54 -4.38 26.91
C SER A 5 73.06 -3.98 26.70
N GLY A 6 72.36 -4.72 25.84
CA GLY A 6 70.89 -4.73 25.72
C GLY A 6 70.43 -5.69 24.61
N LYS A 7 70.12 -6.94 24.96
CA LYS A 7 69.51 -7.97 24.09
C LYS A 7 67.98 -7.93 24.25
N TRP A 8 67.24 -8.16 23.18
CA TRP A 8 65.85 -8.66 23.21
C TRP A 8 65.75 -9.94 22.37
N ILE A 9 65.09 -10.94 22.93
CA ILE A 9 64.90 -12.30 22.40
C ILE A 9 63.39 -12.52 22.18
N SER A 10 63.06 -12.96 20.97
CA SER A 10 61.94 -13.77 20.45
C SER A 10 60.57 -13.82 21.14
N GLY A 11 59.53 -13.60 20.33
CA GLY A 11 58.18 -14.18 20.48
C GLY A 11 57.62 -14.51 19.09
N LEU A 12 57.45 -15.81 18.81
CA LEU A 12 56.97 -16.38 17.55
C LEU A 12 55.44 -16.48 17.61
N HIS A 13 54.71 -15.79 16.74
CA HIS A 13 53.25 -15.95 16.59
C HIS A 13 52.93 -16.81 15.36
N LEU A 14 52.30 -17.94 15.65
CA LEU A 14 51.73 -18.90 14.71
C LEU A 14 50.43 -18.30 14.16
N VAL A 15 50.38 -17.93 12.88
CA VAL A 15 49.16 -17.51 12.19
C VAL A 15 48.47 -18.75 11.65
N VAL A 16 47.31 -19.08 12.21
CA VAL A 16 46.39 -20.09 11.69
C VAL A 16 45.63 -19.45 10.53
N ALA A 17 45.92 -19.89 9.29
CA ALA A 17 45.15 -19.52 8.12
C ALA A 17 43.85 -20.35 8.08
N LEU A 18 42.71 -19.72 8.40
CA LEU A 18 41.39 -20.26 8.06
C LEU A 18 41.18 -20.13 6.55
N LEU A 19 41.22 -21.26 5.84
CA LEU A 19 40.72 -21.38 4.47
C LEU A 19 39.19 -21.31 4.49
N PHE A 20 38.63 -20.13 4.20
CA PHE A 20 37.24 -20.02 3.79
C PHE A 20 37.13 -20.52 2.35
N ALA A 21 36.51 -21.68 2.16
CA ALA A 21 36.03 -22.10 0.85
C ALA A 21 34.89 -21.17 0.44
N LEU A 22 35.19 -20.20 -0.43
CA LEU A 22 34.19 -19.47 -1.19
C LEU A 22 33.50 -20.46 -2.14
N ALA A 23 32.35 -20.98 -1.73
CA ALA A 23 31.40 -21.54 -2.66
C ALA A 23 30.88 -20.38 -3.51
N THR A 24 31.48 -20.16 -4.69
CA THR A 24 30.87 -19.34 -5.71
C THR A 24 29.64 -20.09 -6.21
N SER A 25 28.47 -19.77 -5.68
CA SER A 25 27.24 -20.02 -6.41
C SER A 25 27.31 -19.18 -7.68
N ALA A 26 27.69 -19.81 -8.79
CA ALA A 26 27.41 -19.26 -10.10
C ALA A 26 25.89 -19.10 -10.16
N ALA A 27 25.41 -17.86 -10.02
CA ALA A 27 24.05 -17.52 -10.40
C ALA A 27 23.94 -17.92 -11.86
N ASP A 28 23.09 -18.90 -12.12
CA ASP A 28 22.80 -19.38 -13.47
C ASP A 28 22.27 -18.18 -14.27
N ALA A 29 23.08 -17.66 -15.19
CA ALA A 29 22.71 -16.53 -16.03
C ALA A 29 21.61 -17.01 -16.98
N GLN A 30 20.35 -16.83 -16.56
CA GLN A 30 19.20 -17.08 -17.40
C GLN A 30 19.35 -16.27 -18.71
N PRO A 31 18.98 -16.84 -19.86
CA PRO A 31 18.97 -16.09 -21.10
C PRO A 31 18.09 -14.86 -20.93
N PRO A 32 18.48 -13.73 -21.52
CA PRO A 32 17.74 -12.49 -21.38
C PRO A 32 16.32 -12.64 -21.87
N ARG A 33 15.39 -12.23 -21.01
CA ARG A 33 13.96 -12.29 -21.22
C ARG A 33 13.44 -10.90 -21.48
N ASN A 34 12.56 -10.74 -22.47
CA ASN A 34 11.81 -9.52 -22.74
C ASN A 34 10.33 -9.74 -22.38
N PRO A 35 9.94 -9.53 -21.12
CA PRO A 35 8.59 -9.83 -20.66
C PRO A 35 7.61 -8.82 -21.27
N LYS A 36 6.34 -9.25 -21.43
CA LYS A 36 5.30 -8.51 -22.15
C LYS A 36 4.10 -8.33 -21.24
N HIS A 37 3.52 -7.13 -21.25
CA HIS A 37 2.34 -6.76 -20.46
C HIS A 37 1.15 -6.80 -21.39
N PHE A 38 0.32 -7.83 -21.25
CA PHE A 38 -0.70 -8.14 -22.23
C PHE A 38 -2.05 -7.58 -21.82
N PHE A 39 -2.65 -6.74 -22.68
CA PHE A 39 -4.06 -6.45 -22.56
C PHE A 39 -4.89 -7.66 -23.03
N TRP A 40 -5.36 -8.47 -22.08
CA TRP A 40 -6.13 -9.69 -22.38
C TRP A 40 -7.49 -9.36 -23.01
N ALA A 41 -7.98 -10.23 -23.88
CA ALA A 41 -9.29 -10.07 -24.50
C ALA A 41 -10.43 -10.26 -23.47
N PRO A 42 -11.66 -9.75 -23.72
CA PRO A 42 -12.77 -9.90 -22.79
C PRO A 42 -13.02 -11.36 -22.40
N GLY A 43 -13.16 -11.63 -21.10
CA GLY A 43 -13.47 -12.95 -20.57
C GLY A 43 -12.31 -13.95 -20.59
N GLN A 44 -11.06 -13.49 -20.78
CA GLN A 44 -9.85 -14.30 -20.70
C GLN A 44 -9.22 -14.26 -19.29
N PRO A 45 -8.35 -15.23 -18.93
CA PRO A 45 -7.63 -15.21 -17.67
C PRO A 45 -6.82 -13.91 -17.54
N ASN A 46 -6.88 -13.26 -16.38
CA ASN A 46 -6.26 -11.97 -16.05
C ASN A 46 -7.04 -10.71 -16.47
N THR A 47 -8.28 -10.81 -16.98
CA THR A 47 -9.19 -9.64 -16.92
C THR A 47 -9.53 -9.30 -15.45
N PRO A 48 -9.73 -8.02 -15.10
CA PRO A 48 -9.95 -7.54 -13.74
C PRO A 48 -10.84 -8.41 -12.90
N SER A 49 -10.33 -8.76 -11.73
CA SER A 49 -11.12 -9.39 -10.69
C SER A 49 -11.67 -8.31 -9.76
N PRO A 50 -12.75 -8.56 -9.02
CA PRO A 50 -13.19 -7.63 -7.97
C PRO A 50 -12.08 -7.27 -6.97
N SER A 51 -11.07 -8.14 -6.79
CA SER A 51 -9.88 -7.88 -5.97
C SER A 51 -8.91 -6.88 -6.58
N SER A 52 -8.72 -6.86 -7.90
CA SER A 52 -7.87 -5.85 -8.57
C SER A 52 -8.53 -4.48 -8.62
N LEU A 53 -9.79 -4.36 -8.18
CA LEU A 53 -10.53 -3.09 -8.05
C LEU A 53 -10.61 -2.59 -6.60
N ALA A 54 -9.96 -3.27 -5.66
CA ALA A 54 -10.08 -3.02 -4.23
C ALA A 54 -8.78 -2.50 -3.57
N ASN A 55 -7.71 -2.33 -4.34
CA ASN A 55 -6.37 -1.97 -3.90
C ASN A 55 -5.72 -0.94 -4.82
N ASP A 56 -4.81 -0.14 -4.29
CA ASP A 56 -4.06 0.86 -5.05
C ASP A 56 -2.99 0.26 -5.98
N LEU A 57 -2.58 1.05 -6.97
CA LEU A 57 -1.29 0.87 -7.62
C LEU A 57 -0.16 1.26 -6.67
N ILE A 58 0.93 0.53 -6.75
CA ILE A 58 2.13 0.72 -5.93
C ILE A 58 3.30 0.97 -6.89
N TYR A 59 4.15 1.94 -6.57
CA TYR A 59 5.40 2.12 -7.28
C TYR A 59 6.41 1.05 -6.84
N HIS A 60 7.01 0.29 -7.76
CA HIS A 60 7.95 -0.79 -7.42
C HIS A 60 9.43 -0.42 -7.61
N GLY A 61 9.73 0.85 -7.92
CA GLY A 61 11.10 1.35 -7.98
C GLY A 61 11.75 1.29 -9.37
N GLY A 62 10.95 1.29 -10.44
CA GLY A 62 11.33 1.16 -11.85
C GLY A 62 12.30 2.20 -12.40
N ASN A 63 12.82 3.09 -11.56
CA ASN A 63 13.98 3.93 -11.86
C ASN A 63 15.34 3.25 -11.55
N ALA A 64 15.34 1.99 -11.11
CA ALA A 64 16.55 1.28 -10.68
C ALA A 64 17.29 0.61 -11.85
N GLY A 65 18.35 1.26 -12.34
CA GLY A 65 19.26 0.68 -13.34
C GLY A 65 19.67 1.68 -14.43
N SER A 66 20.76 1.38 -15.14
CA SER A 66 21.22 2.26 -16.24
C SER A 66 20.18 2.30 -17.38
N GLY A 67 19.64 3.49 -17.62
CA GLY A 67 18.66 3.75 -18.69
C GLY A 67 17.20 3.51 -18.32
N ALA A 68 16.89 3.05 -17.11
CA ALA A 68 15.51 2.94 -16.63
C ALA A 68 14.93 4.34 -16.40
N ILE A 69 13.72 4.59 -16.89
CA ILE A 69 13.07 5.88 -16.84
C ILE A 69 11.96 5.96 -15.80
N GLY A 70 11.47 4.84 -15.27
CA GLY A 70 10.47 4.71 -14.21
C GLY A 70 9.04 5.09 -14.62
N VAL A 71 8.86 6.28 -15.21
CA VAL A 71 7.62 6.74 -15.87
C VAL A 71 7.98 7.67 -17.04
N GLU A 72 7.09 7.79 -18.02
CA GLU A 72 7.14 8.85 -19.02
C GLU A 72 6.67 10.18 -18.39
N THR A 73 7.59 10.97 -17.84
CA THR A 73 7.28 12.29 -17.22
C THR A 73 6.75 13.33 -18.20
N VAL A 74 7.11 13.22 -19.48
CA VAL A 74 6.58 14.06 -20.57
C VAL A 74 6.20 13.15 -21.74
N PRO A 75 5.06 12.43 -21.64
CA PRO A 75 4.67 11.43 -22.61
C PRO A 75 4.65 11.93 -24.05
N ALA A 76 5.08 11.05 -24.94
CA ALA A 76 5.04 11.25 -26.38
C ALA A 76 4.70 9.92 -27.06
N THR A 77 4.12 10.00 -28.25
CA THR A 77 3.81 8.79 -29.03
C THR A 77 4.30 8.95 -30.46
N TYR A 78 4.73 7.83 -31.04
CA TYR A 78 4.98 7.68 -32.46
C TYR A 78 4.12 6.54 -32.98
N LEU A 79 3.40 6.77 -34.08
CA LEU A 79 2.49 5.79 -34.65
C LEU A 79 3.11 5.15 -35.89
N VAL A 80 3.17 3.83 -35.91
CA VAL A 80 3.76 3.05 -36.98
C VAL A 80 2.73 2.10 -37.56
N PHE A 81 2.42 2.26 -38.84
CA PHE A 81 1.62 1.31 -39.62
C PHE A 81 2.58 0.41 -40.40
N TRP A 82 2.94 -0.73 -39.82
CA TRP A 82 3.97 -1.62 -40.35
C TRP A 82 3.37 -2.68 -41.26
N GLY A 83 3.75 -2.65 -42.54
CA GLY A 83 3.35 -3.63 -43.54
C GLY A 83 2.97 -3.00 -44.88
N PRO A 84 3.23 -3.67 -46.01
CA PRO A 84 2.89 -3.16 -47.35
C PRO A 84 1.39 -2.96 -47.56
N ASP A 85 0.54 -3.71 -46.85
CA ASP A 85 -0.92 -3.61 -46.97
C ASP A 85 -1.46 -2.27 -46.47
N TRP A 86 -0.78 -1.62 -45.50
CA TRP A 86 -1.16 -0.27 -45.07
C TRP A 86 -0.95 0.77 -46.17
N ALA A 87 0.10 0.61 -46.98
CA ALA A 87 0.39 1.47 -48.12
C ALA A 87 -0.48 1.15 -49.35
N ASN A 88 -0.76 -0.14 -49.60
CA ASN A 88 -1.53 -0.60 -50.74
C ASN A 88 -3.05 -0.44 -50.56
N GLY A 89 -3.51 -0.47 -49.31
CA GLY A 89 -4.92 -0.41 -48.96
C GLY A 89 -5.54 -1.80 -48.80
N PHE A 90 -6.39 -1.94 -47.78
CA PHE A 90 -7.25 -3.09 -47.58
C PHE A 90 -8.61 -2.64 -47.03
N THR A 91 -9.58 -3.55 -46.98
CA THR A 91 -10.90 -3.28 -46.41
C THR A 91 -11.23 -4.25 -45.30
N THR A 92 -11.91 -3.76 -44.27
CA THR A 92 -12.55 -4.57 -43.23
C THR A 92 -14.06 -4.34 -43.28
N THR A 93 -14.82 -5.29 -42.74
CA THR A 93 -16.27 -5.21 -42.73
C THR A 93 -16.75 -5.08 -41.28
N ASP A 94 -17.65 -4.13 -41.05
CA ASP A 94 -18.35 -3.95 -39.77
C ASP A 94 -19.29 -5.13 -39.48
N ALA A 95 -19.76 -5.27 -38.24
CA ALA A 95 -20.73 -6.30 -37.84
C ALA A 95 -22.02 -6.28 -38.71
N ASN A 96 -22.36 -5.11 -39.27
CA ASN A 96 -23.53 -4.91 -40.13
C ASN A 96 -23.27 -5.10 -41.64
N GLY A 97 -22.08 -5.54 -42.04
CA GLY A 97 -21.74 -5.79 -43.45
C GLY A 97 -21.22 -4.58 -44.22
N SER A 98 -21.08 -3.41 -43.59
CA SER A 98 -20.53 -2.20 -44.22
C SER A 98 -19.00 -2.27 -44.33
N ALA A 99 -18.45 -1.93 -45.49
CA ALA A 99 -17.00 -1.97 -45.73
C ALA A 99 -16.31 -0.65 -45.33
N TYR A 100 -15.16 -0.78 -44.66
CA TYR A 100 -14.30 0.32 -44.22
C TYR A 100 -12.87 0.09 -44.69
N THR A 101 -12.19 1.16 -45.08
CA THR A 101 -10.84 1.12 -45.65
C THR A 101 -9.76 1.23 -44.56
N SER A 102 -8.58 0.68 -44.85
CA SER A 102 -7.38 0.87 -44.00
C SER A 102 -6.99 2.34 -43.86
N GLN A 103 -7.32 3.20 -44.84
CA GLN A 103 -7.11 4.65 -44.73
C GLN A 103 -8.04 5.27 -43.68
N GLN A 104 -9.30 4.84 -43.59
CA GLN A 104 -10.21 5.30 -42.52
C GLN A 104 -9.69 4.86 -41.15
N LEU A 105 -9.18 3.64 -41.03
CA LEU A 105 -8.55 3.16 -39.80
C LEU A 105 -7.29 3.97 -39.43
N GLN A 106 -6.40 4.22 -40.40
CA GLN A 106 -5.22 5.07 -40.19
C GLN A 106 -5.62 6.47 -39.69
N ASN A 107 -6.64 7.06 -40.31
CA ASN A 107 -7.17 8.36 -39.91
C ASN A 107 -7.79 8.33 -38.51
N TYR A 108 -8.51 7.25 -38.15
CA TYR A 108 -9.14 7.07 -36.85
C TYR A 108 -8.10 7.04 -35.73
N VAL A 109 -7.09 6.17 -35.81
CA VAL A 109 -6.04 6.02 -34.78
C VAL A 109 -5.14 7.26 -34.72
N THR A 110 -4.80 7.83 -35.87
CA THR A 110 -4.02 9.08 -35.91
C THR A 110 -4.79 10.22 -35.27
N SER A 111 -6.10 10.33 -35.50
CA SER A 111 -6.95 11.36 -34.91
C SER A 111 -7.11 11.19 -33.40
N PHE A 112 -7.23 9.95 -32.91
CA PHE A 112 -7.24 9.64 -31.48
C PHE A 112 -5.96 10.17 -30.81
N LEU A 113 -4.78 9.69 -31.24
CA LEU A 113 -3.50 10.06 -30.62
C LEU A 113 -3.15 11.55 -30.79
N SER A 114 -3.55 12.18 -31.91
CA SER A 114 -3.32 13.62 -32.14
C SER A 114 -4.06 14.49 -31.13
N ASN A 115 -5.20 14.03 -30.61
CA ASN A 115 -6.09 14.81 -29.75
C ASN A 115 -6.16 14.28 -28.30
N LEU A 116 -5.39 13.23 -27.99
CA LEU A 116 -5.34 12.59 -26.68
C LEU A 116 -4.71 13.48 -25.60
N GLY A 117 -3.54 14.04 -25.88
CA GLY A 117 -2.80 14.84 -24.90
C GLY A 117 -3.48 16.18 -24.61
N GLY A 118 -3.55 16.54 -23.33
CA GLY A 118 -4.24 17.68 -22.73
C GLY A 118 -5.71 17.39 -22.42
N THR A 119 -6.16 16.14 -22.45
CA THR A 119 -7.54 15.74 -22.15
C THR A 119 -7.65 15.29 -20.70
N SER A 120 -8.85 15.42 -20.11
CA SER A 120 -9.01 14.96 -18.73
C SER A 120 -8.81 13.45 -18.57
N TRP A 121 -8.98 12.65 -19.63
CA TRP A 121 -8.70 11.22 -19.58
C TRP A 121 -7.19 10.92 -19.53
N ALA A 122 -6.38 11.59 -20.37
CA ALA A 122 -4.93 11.45 -20.31
C ALA A 122 -4.34 11.98 -18.99
N ALA A 123 -4.92 13.06 -18.44
CA ALA A 123 -4.54 13.63 -17.15
C ALA A 123 -4.83 12.72 -15.94
N ILE A 124 -5.49 11.57 -16.09
CA ILE A 124 -5.61 10.59 -14.99
C ILE A 124 -4.21 10.15 -14.55
N GLN A 125 -3.27 10.08 -15.49
CA GLN A 125 -1.91 9.64 -15.24
C GLN A 125 -1.06 10.64 -14.46
N ASP A 126 -1.47 11.91 -14.40
CA ASP A 126 -0.73 13.00 -13.76
C ASP A 126 -0.49 12.78 -12.25
N GLU A 127 -1.19 11.81 -11.62
CA GLU A 127 -0.97 11.45 -10.23
C GLU A 127 0.25 10.55 -10.00
N TYR A 128 0.72 9.86 -11.04
CA TYR A 128 1.82 8.92 -10.98
C TYR A 128 3.16 9.62 -11.29
N CYS A 129 4.24 9.10 -10.71
CA CYS A 129 5.55 9.75 -10.75
C CYS A 129 6.69 8.74 -10.55
N LYS A 130 7.91 9.19 -10.80
CA LYS A 130 9.14 8.48 -10.42
C LYS A 130 9.94 9.26 -9.38
N ASN A 131 11.08 8.71 -8.96
CA ASN A 131 11.94 9.24 -7.90
C ASN A 131 11.24 9.26 -6.54
N VAL A 132 10.39 8.26 -6.30
CA VAL A 132 9.74 7.99 -5.02
C VAL A 132 10.15 6.60 -4.55
N ALA A 133 9.96 6.30 -3.27
CA ALA A 133 10.34 5.00 -2.73
C ALA A 133 9.48 3.88 -3.33
N ALA A 134 10.06 2.69 -3.50
CA ALA A 134 9.24 1.51 -3.77
C ALA A 134 8.23 1.31 -2.61
N GLY A 135 7.01 0.89 -2.92
CA GLY A 135 5.89 0.87 -1.97
C GLY A 135 5.04 2.15 -1.97
N THR A 136 5.42 3.19 -2.70
CA THR A 136 4.64 4.45 -2.75
C THR A 136 3.31 4.22 -3.47
N THR A 137 2.19 4.55 -2.82
CA THR A 137 0.85 4.58 -3.43
C THR A 137 0.40 6.00 -3.81
N SER A 138 1.10 7.03 -3.33
CA SER A 138 0.81 8.43 -3.65
C SER A 138 2.06 9.28 -3.79
N CYS A 139 2.25 9.87 -4.97
CA CYS A 139 3.34 10.79 -5.25
C CYS A 139 3.26 12.10 -4.46
N ALA A 140 2.04 12.52 -4.10
CA ALA A 140 1.80 13.77 -3.38
C ALA A 140 2.45 13.79 -1.98
N ALA A 141 2.71 12.61 -1.42
CA ALA A 141 3.29 12.44 -0.09
C ALA A 141 4.83 12.40 -0.07
N VAL A 142 5.50 12.35 -1.24
CA VAL A 142 6.96 12.16 -1.32
C VAL A 142 7.65 13.36 -1.99
N GLY A 143 8.52 14.05 -1.25
CA GLY A 143 9.28 15.18 -1.77
C GLY A 143 10.30 14.75 -2.83
N GLY A 144 10.24 15.34 -4.03
CA GLY A 144 11.17 15.07 -5.14
C GLY A 144 10.63 14.18 -6.27
N GLY A 145 9.36 13.77 -6.18
CA GLY A 145 8.69 13.02 -7.25
C GLY A 145 8.63 13.81 -8.57
N ASN A 146 8.99 13.15 -9.67
CA ASN A 146 8.86 13.68 -11.02
C ASN A 146 7.61 13.07 -11.67
N TYR A 147 6.57 13.88 -11.78
CA TYR A 147 5.25 13.46 -12.23
C TYR A 147 5.19 13.22 -13.73
N VAL A 148 4.30 12.31 -14.13
CA VAL A 148 3.72 12.30 -15.47
C VAL A 148 3.03 13.65 -15.69
N THR A 149 3.12 14.16 -16.91
CA THR A 149 2.42 15.36 -17.32
C THR A 149 1.49 15.03 -18.48
N ASP A 150 0.46 15.83 -18.67
CA ASP A 150 -0.43 15.73 -19.83
C ASP A 150 -0.19 16.85 -20.86
N PRO A 151 0.93 16.85 -21.60
CA PRO A 151 1.20 17.86 -22.60
C PRO A 151 0.26 17.69 -23.79
N ARG A 152 -0.18 18.80 -24.39
CA ARG A 152 -0.87 18.75 -25.68
C ARG A 152 0.08 18.25 -26.78
N LYS A 153 -0.50 17.65 -27.83
CA LYS A 153 0.22 17.16 -29.02
C LYS A 153 1.26 16.07 -28.67
N GLN A 154 0.82 15.02 -27.98
CA GLN A 154 1.70 13.90 -27.62
C GLN A 154 2.13 13.09 -28.85
N LEU A 155 1.28 12.94 -29.86
CA LEU A 155 1.67 12.36 -31.13
C LEU A 155 2.71 13.24 -31.85
N LYS A 156 3.93 12.72 -32.00
CA LYS A 156 5.07 13.43 -32.59
C LYS A 156 5.31 13.08 -34.05
N GLY A 157 4.86 11.90 -34.49
CA GLY A 157 5.03 11.46 -35.88
C GLY A 157 4.21 10.22 -36.22
N VAL A 158 3.96 10.04 -37.50
CA VAL A 158 3.28 8.88 -38.08
C VAL A 158 4.12 8.36 -39.22
N TRP A 159 4.33 7.04 -39.29
CA TRP A 159 5.10 6.39 -40.34
C TRP A 159 4.35 5.16 -40.85
N THR A 160 4.11 5.11 -42.15
CA THR A 160 3.71 3.88 -42.83
C THR A 160 4.99 3.20 -43.32
N ASP A 161 5.42 2.16 -42.61
CA ASP A 161 6.56 1.35 -43.04
C ASP A 161 6.09 0.28 -44.04
N PRO A 162 6.42 0.38 -45.34
CA PRO A 162 6.01 -0.63 -46.31
C PRO A 162 6.81 -1.93 -46.22
N THR A 163 7.78 -2.06 -45.29
CA THR A 163 8.52 -3.32 -45.14
C THR A 163 7.57 -4.47 -44.77
N PRO A 164 7.77 -5.68 -45.33
CA PRO A 164 6.93 -6.83 -45.02
C PRO A 164 6.97 -7.20 -43.53
N VAL A 165 5.79 -7.47 -42.96
CA VAL A 165 5.67 -8.04 -41.61
C VAL A 165 6.04 -9.53 -41.69
N PRO A 166 6.94 -10.04 -40.83
CA PRO A 166 7.28 -11.46 -40.77
C PRO A 166 6.06 -12.33 -40.46
N SER A 167 6.03 -13.55 -41.03
CA SER A 167 4.92 -14.51 -40.84
C SER A 167 4.94 -15.22 -39.49
N ASP A 168 6.03 -15.11 -38.74
CA ASP A 168 6.38 -15.86 -37.53
C ASP A 168 6.59 -14.95 -36.32
N ILE A 169 5.77 -13.91 -36.17
CA ILE A 169 5.66 -13.23 -34.88
C ILE A 169 5.03 -14.23 -33.89
N VAL A 170 5.86 -15.05 -33.24
CA VAL A 170 5.43 -16.01 -32.23
C VAL A 170 5.08 -15.22 -30.97
N THR A 171 3.80 -15.18 -30.63
CA THR A 171 3.27 -14.46 -29.46
C THR A 171 2.69 -15.40 -28.41
N LEU A 172 3.01 -16.70 -28.47
CA LEU A 172 2.52 -17.70 -27.53
C LEU A 172 3.17 -17.55 -26.15
N GLY A 173 2.50 -16.78 -25.30
CA GLY A 173 2.51 -16.93 -23.86
C GLY A 173 3.79 -16.47 -23.14
N LEU A 174 3.65 -16.32 -21.84
CA LEU A 174 4.65 -15.93 -20.84
C LEU A 174 6.00 -16.71 -20.88
N ALA A 175 6.14 -17.71 -21.74
CA ALA A 175 7.28 -18.63 -21.80
C ALA A 175 8.24 -18.39 -22.98
N GLU A 176 7.82 -17.75 -24.08
CA GLU A 176 8.66 -17.58 -25.27
C GLU A 176 9.24 -16.17 -25.33
N ASN A 177 10.13 -15.94 -24.36
CA ASN A 177 11.11 -14.86 -24.34
C ASN A 177 12.17 -15.11 -25.44
N LEU A 178 11.78 -14.92 -26.69
CA LEU A 178 12.66 -15.13 -27.82
C LEU A 178 13.65 -13.98 -27.94
N VAL A 179 14.92 -14.35 -28.17
CA VAL A 179 16.05 -13.46 -28.49
C VAL A 179 15.81 -12.73 -29.84
N ASP A 180 14.86 -13.22 -30.65
CA ASP A 180 14.50 -12.69 -31.97
C ASP A 180 13.04 -12.20 -31.99
N ASP A 181 12.72 -11.11 -31.27
CA ASP A 181 11.41 -10.44 -31.36
C ASP A 181 11.39 -9.47 -32.58
N PRO A 182 10.68 -9.79 -33.68
CA PRO A 182 10.62 -8.93 -34.85
C PRO A 182 9.95 -7.57 -34.57
N LEU A 183 9.11 -7.45 -33.54
CA LEU A 183 8.50 -6.19 -33.14
C LEU A 183 9.50 -5.27 -32.44
N ALA A 184 10.40 -5.82 -31.63
CA ALA A 184 11.51 -5.06 -31.06
C ALA A 184 12.40 -4.46 -32.16
N MET A 185 12.66 -5.22 -33.24
CA MET A 185 13.41 -4.73 -34.39
C MET A 185 12.67 -3.64 -35.17
N GLU A 186 11.35 -3.71 -35.27
CA GLU A 186 10.54 -2.63 -35.85
C GLU A 186 10.56 -1.38 -34.98
N ALA A 187 10.43 -1.51 -33.66
CA ALA A 187 10.54 -0.40 -32.72
C ALA A 187 11.88 0.33 -32.85
N ILE A 188 12.99 -0.41 -33.02
CA ILE A 188 14.32 0.17 -33.26
C ILE A 188 14.37 0.93 -34.60
N ARG A 189 13.77 0.39 -35.68
CA ARG A 189 13.69 1.11 -36.96
C ARG A 189 12.86 2.38 -36.85
N ALA A 190 11.73 2.32 -36.16
CA ALA A 190 10.89 3.48 -35.91
C ALA A 190 11.62 4.55 -35.09
N ALA A 191 12.32 4.16 -34.02
CA ALA A 191 13.17 5.07 -33.24
C ALA A 191 14.28 5.70 -34.08
N ALA A 192 14.90 4.94 -34.99
CA ALA A 192 15.87 5.48 -35.93
C ALA A 192 15.24 6.44 -36.97
N HIS A 193 14.01 6.14 -37.43
CA HIS A 193 13.28 6.96 -38.40
C HIS A 193 12.86 8.31 -37.81
N PHE A 194 12.27 8.32 -36.62
CA PHE A 194 11.76 9.53 -35.97
C PHE A 194 12.81 10.28 -35.15
N GLY A 195 13.90 9.60 -34.77
CA GLY A 195 14.83 10.06 -33.75
C GLY A 195 14.40 9.57 -32.36
N TYR A 196 15.32 8.88 -31.68
CA TYR A 196 15.06 8.28 -30.38
C TYR A 196 14.61 9.33 -29.35
N ASN A 197 13.54 9.01 -28.63
CA ASN A 197 13.01 9.77 -27.51
C ASN A 197 12.75 8.80 -26.35
N PRO A 198 13.43 8.95 -25.19
CA PRO A 198 13.25 8.09 -24.02
C PRO A 198 11.97 8.37 -23.24
N GLN A 199 11.11 9.28 -23.71
CA GLN A 199 9.81 9.59 -23.11
C GLN A 199 8.71 9.32 -24.15
N ALA A 200 8.94 8.37 -25.06
CA ALA A 200 8.00 8.06 -26.11
C ALA A 200 7.74 6.57 -26.25
N THR A 201 6.46 6.24 -26.31
CA THR A 201 5.99 4.91 -26.70
C THR A 201 5.80 4.84 -28.22
N TYR A 202 6.44 3.86 -28.86
CA TYR A 202 6.31 3.58 -30.29
C TYR A 202 5.20 2.56 -30.51
N ILE A 203 4.07 3.00 -31.06
CA ILE A 203 2.86 2.20 -31.21
C ILE A 203 2.86 1.57 -32.60
N ILE A 204 2.99 0.25 -32.68
CA ILE A 204 3.15 -0.52 -33.91
C ILE A 204 1.86 -1.27 -34.23
N LEU A 205 1.23 -0.92 -35.35
CA LEU A 205 0.03 -1.57 -35.87
C LEU A 205 0.37 -2.43 -37.08
N THR A 206 -0.14 -3.66 -37.07
CA THR A 206 0.03 -4.60 -38.20
C THR A 206 -1.27 -4.78 -39.00
N PRO A 207 -1.18 -5.09 -40.31
CA PRO A 207 -2.34 -5.28 -41.17
C PRO A 207 -3.01 -6.64 -40.91
N PRO A 208 -4.13 -6.96 -41.59
CA PRO A 208 -4.75 -8.27 -41.53
C PRO A 208 -3.78 -9.36 -42.01
N THR A 209 -3.12 -10.01 -41.06
CA THR A 209 -2.23 -11.15 -41.30
C THR A 209 -2.32 -12.14 -40.15
N THR A 210 -2.01 -13.40 -40.40
CA THR A 210 -1.96 -14.46 -39.38
C THR A 210 -0.71 -14.28 -38.54
N ILE A 211 -0.76 -13.32 -37.63
CA ILE A 211 0.29 -13.04 -36.65
C ILE A 211 0.03 -13.97 -35.46
N GLY A 212 0.72 -15.10 -35.44
CA GLY A 212 0.71 -16.06 -34.33
C GLY A 212 -0.08 -17.35 -34.61
N THR A 213 0.62 -18.48 -34.63
CA THR A 213 0.02 -19.78 -34.28
C THR A 213 -0.51 -19.66 -32.85
N GLY A 214 -1.83 -19.78 -32.64
CA GLY A 214 -2.45 -19.56 -31.33
C GLY A 214 -3.05 -18.15 -31.13
N GLN A 215 -3.81 -17.69 -32.13
CA GLN A 215 -5.05 -16.89 -32.06
C GLN A 215 -5.33 -16.19 -30.71
N PRO A 216 -5.37 -14.85 -30.65
CA PRO A 216 -4.89 -14.25 -29.44
C PRO A 216 -5.98 -14.32 -28.38
N VAL A 217 -5.50 -14.74 -27.22
CA VAL A 217 -6.13 -14.62 -25.92
C VAL A 217 -6.01 -13.14 -25.45
N TYR A 218 -5.30 -12.27 -26.19
CA TYR A 218 -5.04 -10.86 -25.89
C TYR A 218 -5.35 -9.92 -27.08
N CYS A 219 -5.39 -8.61 -26.84
CA CYS A 219 -5.74 -7.58 -27.83
C CYS A 219 -4.62 -6.59 -28.11
N GLY A 220 -3.64 -6.46 -27.20
CA GLY A 220 -2.43 -5.68 -27.37
C GLY A 220 -1.38 -6.14 -26.35
N TYR A 221 -0.19 -5.56 -26.43
CA TYR A 221 0.73 -5.53 -25.31
C TYR A 221 1.70 -4.36 -25.43
N HIS A 222 2.30 -3.95 -24.31
CA HIS A 222 3.44 -3.05 -24.27
C HIS A 222 4.65 -3.73 -23.62
N THR A 223 5.84 -3.23 -23.97
CA THR A 223 7.13 -3.71 -23.46
C THR A 223 8.26 -2.75 -23.88
N GLN A 224 9.49 -3.10 -23.54
CA GLN A 224 10.70 -2.36 -23.89
C GLN A 224 11.71 -3.27 -24.58
N THR A 225 12.56 -2.74 -25.46
CA THR A 225 13.68 -3.53 -25.98
C THR A 225 14.72 -3.82 -24.87
N THR A 226 14.98 -5.09 -24.54
CA THR A 226 16.02 -5.46 -23.57
C THR A 226 17.42 -5.50 -24.18
N SER A 227 18.41 -4.87 -23.51
CA SER A 227 19.82 -4.97 -23.91
C SER A 227 20.54 -6.01 -23.08
N SER A 228 20.86 -7.14 -23.68
CA SER A 228 21.65 -8.20 -23.07
C SER A 228 22.64 -8.72 -24.08
N GLY A 229 23.70 -7.95 -24.30
CA GLY A 229 24.77 -8.31 -25.23
C GLY A 229 25.32 -7.18 -26.08
N GLY A 230 24.76 -5.96 -26.01
CA GLY A 230 25.43 -4.76 -26.52
C GLY A 230 25.93 -4.82 -27.97
N SER A 231 25.24 -5.53 -28.85
CA SER A 231 25.56 -5.55 -30.28
C SER A 231 24.34 -5.14 -31.09
N GLY A 232 24.13 -3.83 -31.22
CA GLY A 232 23.22 -3.25 -32.23
C GLY A 232 22.25 -2.19 -31.73
N ASN A 233 21.85 -2.19 -30.46
CA ASN A 233 20.95 -1.18 -29.91
C ASN A 233 21.48 -0.60 -28.58
N PRO A 234 21.97 0.65 -28.56
CA PRO A 234 22.36 1.34 -27.33
C PRO A 234 21.17 1.97 -26.57
N TYR A 235 19.93 1.87 -27.09
CA TYR A 235 18.74 2.56 -26.58
C TYR A 235 17.67 1.58 -26.07
N ARG A 236 17.01 1.94 -24.98
CA ARG A 236 15.84 1.24 -24.44
C ARG A 236 14.59 1.83 -25.09
N VAL A 237 14.07 1.18 -26.12
CA VAL A 237 12.90 1.67 -26.88
C VAL A 237 11.63 1.06 -26.28
N GLN A 238 10.75 1.90 -25.74
CA GLN A 238 9.43 1.52 -25.25
C GLN A 238 8.48 1.37 -26.44
N TYR A 239 7.74 0.28 -26.55
CA TYR A 239 6.83 0.08 -27.67
C TYR A 239 5.58 -0.70 -27.27
N ALA A 240 4.49 -0.38 -27.97
CA ALA A 240 3.23 -1.09 -27.86
C ALA A 240 2.93 -1.78 -29.19
N PHE A 241 2.44 -3.02 -29.13
CA PHE A 241 2.03 -3.80 -30.28
C PHE A 241 0.51 -3.95 -30.33
N ILE A 242 -0.07 -3.50 -31.44
CA ILE A 242 -1.50 -3.63 -31.71
C ILE A 242 -1.69 -4.53 -32.95
N PRO A 243 -2.16 -5.78 -32.78
CA PRO A 243 -2.53 -6.63 -33.91
C PRO A 243 -3.75 -6.08 -34.64
N PHE A 244 -4.06 -6.68 -35.79
CA PHE A 244 -5.30 -6.34 -36.50
C PHE A 244 -6.54 -6.81 -35.70
N LEU A 245 -7.19 -5.87 -35.01
CA LEU A 245 -8.27 -6.15 -34.05
C LEU A 245 -9.57 -6.64 -34.68
N ASN A 246 -9.87 -6.23 -35.92
CA ASN A 246 -11.10 -6.60 -36.63
C ASN A 246 -11.01 -7.95 -37.33
N ALA A 247 -10.02 -8.79 -37.00
CA ALA A 247 -10.00 -10.16 -37.50
C ALA A 247 -11.10 -11.00 -36.84
N ASN A 248 -11.54 -12.04 -37.54
CA ASN A 248 -12.39 -13.08 -36.96
C ASN A 248 -11.51 -14.12 -36.27
N TRP A 249 -11.16 -13.86 -35.00
CA TRP A 249 -10.27 -14.72 -34.23
C TRP A 249 -11.01 -15.97 -33.77
N PRO A 250 -10.53 -17.21 -34.05
CA PRO A 250 -11.37 -18.38 -33.79
C PRO A 250 -11.68 -18.71 -32.31
N ALA A 251 -11.08 -18.01 -31.33
CA ALA A 251 -11.48 -18.05 -29.92
C ALA A 251 -12.35 -16.86 -29.46
N LEU A 252 -12.31 -15.71 -30.16
CA LEU A 252 -12.97 -14.47 -29.74
C LEU A 252 -14.09 -14.01 -30.70
N GLY A 253 -14.16 -14.59 -31.90
CA GLY A 253 -15.05 -14.16 -32.98
C GLY A 253 -14.61 -12.86 -33.65
N ALA A 254 -15.42 -12.39 -34.61
CA ALA A 254 -15.23 -11.11 -35.25
C ALA A 254 -15.53 -9.98 -34.26
N GLY A 255 -14.55 -9.11 -34.03
CA GLY A 255 -14.71 -7.98 -33.12
C GLY A 255 -14.41 -8.26 -31.66
N GLY A 256 -13.86 -9.42 -31.34
CA GLY A 256 -13.53 -9.85 -29.97
C GLY A 256 -12.64 -8.89 -29.18
N CYS A 257 -11.92 -7.99 -29.85
CA CYS A 257 -11.15 -6.91 -29.24
C CYS A 257 -11.86 -5.54 -29.31
N GLY A 258 -13.16 -5.52 -29.04
CA GLY A 258 -13.90 -4.27 -28.79
C GLY A 258 -14.57 -3.61 -30.00
N MET A 259 -14.72 -4.29 -31.14
CA MET A 259 -15.47 -3.75 -32.28
C MET A 259 -16.94 -3.50 -31.89
N ASN A 260 -17.47 -2.31 -32.18
CA ASN A 260 -18.81 -1.85 -31.84
C ASN A 260 -19.17 -1.91 -30.33
N SER A 261 -18.17 -2.01 -29.45
CA SER A 261 -18.39 -2.18 -28.02
C SER A 261 -19.02 -0.96 -27.33
N VAL A 262 -18.85 0.23 -27.91
CA VAL A 262 -19.45 1.48 -27.42
C VAL A 262 -20.43 2.05 -28.43
N ASN A 263 -20.03 2.11 -29.69
CA ASN A 263 -20.79 2.64 -30.82
C ASN A 263 -21.35 1.48 -31.63
N VAL A 264 -22.57 1.05 -31.27
CA VAL A 264 -23.23 -0.13 -31.87
C VAL A 264 -23.50 0.04 -33.38
N VAL A 265 -23.62 1.29 -33.86
CA VAL A 265 -23.81 1.62 -35.27
C VAL A 265 -22.59 2.38 -35.76
N SER A 266 -21.94 1.85 -36.79
CA SER A 266 -20.76 2.49 -37.35
C SER A 266 -21.10 3.70 -38.22
N ASP A 267 -20.35 4.78 -38.05
CA ASP A 267 -20.45 5.97 -38.91
C ASP A 267 -19.34 6.02 -39.96
N SER A 268 -19.41 6.98 -40.88
CA SER A 268 -18.43 7.11 -41.97
C SER A 268 -16.99 7.42 -41.51
N PHE A 269 -16.82 7.94 -40.29
CA PHE A 269 -15.51 8.20 -39.71
C PHE A 269 -14.89 6.91 -39.17
N GLY A 270 -15.72 5.99 -38.69
CA GLY A 270 -15.33 4.67 -38.20
C GLY A 270 -15.55 4.49 -36.70
N HIS A 271 -16.26 5.41 -36.02
CA HIS A 271 -16.77 5.10 -34.67
C HIS A 271 -17.62 3.84 -34.78
N GLY A 272 -17.48 2.88 -33.88
CA GLY A 272 -18.11 1.56 -33.94
C GLY A 272 -17.14 0.52 -34.45
N VAL A 273 -17.01 0.40 -35.77
CA VAL A 273 -16.10 -0.57 -36.40
C VAL A 273 -14.65 -0.46 -35.89
N PHE A 274 -14.20 0.73 -35.45
CA PHE A 274 -12.85 0.93 -34.91
C PHE A 274 -12.80 1.22 -33.41
N ASP A 275 -13.89 1.04 -32.65
CA ASP A 275 -13.92 1.25 -31.20
C ASP A 275 -12.76 0.54 -30.48
N GLY A 276 -12.51 -0.72 -30.86
CA GLY A 276 -11.43 -1.54 -30.32
C GLY A 276 -10.05 -0.89 -30.43
N TYR A 277 -9.79 -0.14 -31.50
CA TYR A 277 -8.47 0.49 -31.68
C TYR A 277 -8.22 1.61 -30.68
N SER A 278 -9.20 2.47 -30.39
CA SER A 278 -9.00 3.53 -29.39
C SER A 278 -9.02 2.98 -27.95
N ILE A 279 -9.73 1.88 -27.70
CA ILE A 279 -9.69 1.18 -26.40
C ILE A 279 -8.32 0.56 -26.18
N VAL A 280 -7.85 -0.29 -27.09
CA VAL A 280 -6.58 -1.03 -26.97
C VAL A 280 -5.39 -0.08 -27.06
N VAL A 281 -5.33 0.82 -28.04
CA VAL A 281 -4.23 1.80 -28.12
C VAL A 281 -4.20 2.69 -26.88
N GLY A 282 -5.36 3.08 -26.36
CA GLY A 282 -5.45 3.89 -25.13
C GLY A 282 -4.95 3.13 -23.90
N HIS A 283 -5.31 1.86 -23.76
CA HIS A 283 -4.85 0.98 -22.70
C HIS A 283 -3.32 0.86 -22.70
N GLU A 284 -2.74 0.41 -23.81
CA GLU A 284 -1.29 0.20 -23.91
C GLU A 284 -0.49 1.51 -23.76
N TYR A 285 -1.06 2.63 -24.21
CA TYR A 285 -0.48 3.95 -23.98
C TYR A 285 -0.45 4.31 -22.48
N ALA A 286 -1.54 4.06 -21.76
CA ALA A 286 -1.64 4.44 -20.35
C ALA A 286 -0.70 3.61 -19.48
N GLU A 287 -0.57 2.32 -19.78
CA GLU A 287 0.33 1.44 -19.04
C GLU A 287 1.79 1.77 -19.34
N ALA A 288 2.16 1.93 -20.62
CA ALA A 288 3.51 2.28 -21.01
C ALA A 288 3.96 3.64 -20.43
N VAL A 289 3.04 4.58 -20.18
CA VAL A 289 3.38 5.86 -19.54
C VAL A 289 3.71 5.68 -18.05
N THR A 290 2.98 4.83 -17.33
CA THR A 290 3.16 4.61 -15.88
C THR A 290 4.13 3.49 -15.51
N ASP A 291 4.40 2.58 -16.43
CA ASP A 291 5.31 1.44 -16.28
C ASP A 291 6.06 1.12 -17.60
N PRO A 292 6.87 2.06 -18.13
CA PRO A 292 7.59 1.90 -19.40
C PRO A 292 8.72 0.85 -19.38
N ASP A 293 9.12 0.41 -18.19
CA ASP A 293 10.27 -0.43 -17.96
C ASP A 293 9.80 -1.83 -17.54
N ASN A 294 10.47 -2.87 -18.05
CA ASN A 294 10.17 -4.24 -17.65
C ASN A 294 11.47 -4.97 -17.35
N PHE A 295 12.13 -4.57 -16.26
CA PHE A 295 13.42 -5.13 -15.91
C PHE A 295 13.27 -6.51 -15.25
N ALA A 296 13.99 -7.50 -15.79
CA ALA A 296 14.18 -8.81 -15.17
C ALA A 296 12.90 -9.59 -14.85
N SER A 297 11.83 -9.45 -15.64
CA SER A 297 10.52 -10.10 -15.42
C SER A 297 9.81 -9.72 -14.13
N ILE A 298 10.18 -8.59 -13.53
CA ILE A 298 9.49 -7.98 -12.40
C ILE A 298 8.93 -6.65 -12.92
N GLN A 299 7.62 -6.52 -12.79
CA GLN A 299 6.87 -5.30 -13.03
C GLN A 299 7.39 -4.21 -12.08
N ASP A 300 8.01 -3.15 -12.59
CA ASP A 300 8.87 -2.27 -11.79
C ASP A 300 8.34 -0.82 -11.67
N GLY A 301 7.43 -0.38 -12.53
CA GLY A 301 6.72 0.91 -12.45
C GLY A 301 5.52 0.89 -11.50
N TRP A 302 4.38 1.43 -11.95
CA TRP A 302 3.14 1.49 -11.17
C TRP A 302 2.18 0.34 -11.51
N ASN A 303 2.11 -0.63 -10.62
CA ASN A 303 1.20 -1.77 -10.72
C ASN A 303 0.77 -2.21 -9.30
N ASP A 304 -0.34 -2.93 -9.19
CA ASP A 304 -0.80 -3.41 -7.89
C ASP A 304 -0.05 -4.67 -7.42
N ILE A 305 -0.35 -5.16 -6.22
CA ILE A 305 0.31 -6.34 -5.65
C ILE A 305 0.10 -7.64 -6.45
N GLN A 306 -0.90 -7.68 -7.33
CA GLN A 306 -1.21 -8.81 -8.22
C GLN A 306 -0.57 -8.62 -9.61
N GLY A 307 0.07 -7.48 -9.82
CA GLY A 307 0.69 -7.09 -11.07
C GLY A 307 -0.28 -6.52 -12.11
N SER A 308 -1.42 -5.96 -11.68
CA SER A 308 -2.32 -5.23 -12.59
C SER A 308 -1.93 -3.76 -12.67
N GLU A 309 -1.71 -3.24 -13.87
CA GLU A 309 -1.42 -1.85 -14.17
C GLU A 309 -2.70 -0.97 -14.21
N ASN A 310 -2.54 0.33 -14.49
CA ASN A 310 -3.64 1.28 -14.51
C ASN A 310 -4.72 0.98 -15.57
N GLY A 311 -4.32 0.45 -16.73
CA GLY A 311 -5.20 0.00 -17.80
C GLY A 311 -5.86 -1.32 -17.43
N ASP A 312 -5.04 -2.28 -17.00
CA ASP A 312 -5.43 -3.63 -16.65
C ASP A 312 -6.55 -3.63 -15.65
N LYS A 313 -6.44 -2.93 -14.51
CA LYS A 313 -7.48 -2.90 -13.46
C LYS A 313 -8.85 -2.50 -13.98
N CYS A 314 -8.92 -1.73 -15.06
CA CYS A 314 -10.15 -1.20 -15.63
C CYS A 314 -10.53 -1.82 -16.99
N ALA A 315 -9.77 -2.83 -17.44
CA ALA A 315 -9.95 -3.50 -18.73
C ALA A 315 -11.40 -3.94 -18.98
N TRP A 316 -11.93 -3.55 -20.13
CA TRP A 316 -13.27 -3.92 -20.62
C TRP A 316 -14.46 -3.53 -19.72
N THR A 317 -14.25 -2.71 -18.69
CA THR A 317 -15.30 -2.21 -17.81
C THR A 317 -15.80 -0.84 -18.26
N ASP A 318 -17.09 -0.56 -18.09
CA ASP A 318 -17.72 0.77 -18.30
C ASP A 318 -17.20 1.54 -19.53
N LEU A 319 -17.05 0.84 -20.66
CA LEU A 319 -16.56 1.43 -21.91
C LEU A 319 -17.47 2.58 -22.34
N ALA A 320 -16.87 3.70 -22.74
CA ALA A 320 -17.65 4.83 -23.25
C ALA A 320 -16.83 5.75 -24.15
N ASN A 321 -17.57 6.60 -24.86
CA ASN A 321 -16.99 7.69 -25.62
C ASN A 321 -16.52 8.81 -24.69
N VAL A 322 -15.24 9.17 -24.76
CA VAL A 322 -14.68 10.35 -24.10
C VAL A 322 -14.39 11.44 -25.12
N SER A 323 -14.67 12.69 -24.76
CA SER A 323 -14.38 13.86 -25.60
C SER A 323 -12.89 14.19 -25.58
N MET A 324 -12.30 14.29 -26.77
CA MET A 324 -10.92 14.70 -26.99
C MET A 324 -10.79 16.23 -27.04
N ASN A 325 -9.55 16.71 -27.14
CA ASN A 325 -9.25 18.14 -27.08
C ASN A 325 -9.86 18.99 -28.20
N ASN A 326 -10.11 18.40 -29.36
CA ASN A 326 -10.82 19.03 -30.48
C ASN A 326 -12.33 18.71 -30.48
N HIS A 327 -12.86 18.17 -29.38
CA HIS A 327 -14.24 17.72 -29.19
C HIS A 327 -14.67 16.50 -30.03
N THR A 328 -13.76 15.83 -30.75
CA THR A 328 -14.06 14.49 -31.27
C THR A 328 -14.23 13.52 -30.11
N LYS A 329 -14.86 12.37 -30.35
CA LYS A 329 -15.13 11.39 -29.30
C LYS A 329 -14.57 10.05 -29.71
N PHE A 330 -13.95 9.32 -28.79
CA PHE A 330 -13.50 7.96 -29.06
C PHE A 330 -13.89 7.04 -27.93
N ALA A 331 -14.16 5.78 -28.29
CA ALA A 331 -14.40 4.71 -27.34
C ALA A 331 -13.10 4.41 -26.57
N VAL A 332 -13.16 4.50 -25.26
CA VAL A 332 -12.06 4.15 -24.36
C VAL A 332 -12.62 3.39 -23.16
N GLN A 333 -11.74 2.65 -22.49
CA GLN A 333 -11.99 2.18 -21.13
C GLN A 333 -11.67 3.28 -20.11
N PRO A 334 -12.18 3.20 -18.86
CA PRO A 334 -11.61 3.94 -17.76
C PRO A 334 -10.15 3.53 -17.50
N LEU A 335 -9.43 4.39 -16.80
CA LEU A 335 -8.11 4.10 -16.23
C LEU A 335 -8.22 4.13 -14.70
N TRP A 336 -7.40 3.33 -14.05
CA TRP A 336 -7.31 3.35 -12.60
C TRP A 336 -6.63 4.63 -12.11
N SER A 337 -7.18 5.18 -11.05
CA SER A 337 -6.67 6.35 -10.33
C SER A 337 -6.70 6.03 -8.84
N ASN A 338 -5.53 5.98 -8.20
CA ASN A 338 -5.45 5.81 -6.73
C ASN A 338 -6.17 6.97 -6.07
N ARG A 339 -5.96 8.19 -6.57
CA ARG A 339 -6.65 9.39 -6.11
C ARG A 339 -8.16 9.27 -6.22
N ALA A 340 -8.69 8.75 -7.32
CA ALA A 340 -10.13 8.54 -7.44
C ALA A 340 -10.61 7.38 -6.57
N PHE A 341 -9.81 6.35 -6.33
CA PHE A 341 -10.15 5.26 -5.43
C PHE A 341 -10.21 5.73 -3.97
N ASP A 342 -9.18 6.44 -3.50
CA ASP A 342 -9.13 7.11 -2.19
C ASP A 342 -10.36 8.01 -1.96
N VAL A 343 -10.72 8.75 -3.01
CA VAL A 343 -11.80 9.74 -2.95
C VAL A 343 -13.16 9.14 -3.26
N THR A 344 -13.26 8.00 -3.96
CA THR A 344 -14.55 7.51 -4.45
C THR A 344 -14.93 6.08 -4.06
N GLY A 345 -13.98 5.30 -3.54
CA GLY A 345 -14.07 3.84 -3.46
C GLY A 345 -14.12 3.18 -4.84
N GLN A 346 -13.94 3.96 -5.92
CA GLN A 346 -13.96 3.52 -7.31
C GLN A 346 -12.75 4.11 -8.05
N GLY A 347 -11.73 3.28 -8.32
CA GLY A 347 -10.52 3.75 -9.00
C GLY A 347 -10.68 3.92 -10.50
N CYS A 348 -11.60 3.19 -11.13
CA CYS A 348 -11.81 3.26 -12.58
C CYS A 348 -12.59 4.50 -12.99
N VAL A 349 -11.88 5.52 -13.49
CA VAL A 349 -12.46 6.79 -13.92
C VAL A 349 -12.15 7.09 -15.38
N ARG A 350 -13.00 7.91 -16.02
CA ARG A 350 -12.83 8.36 -17.42
C ARG A 350 -12.40 9.82 -17.53
N SER A 351 -12.11 10.45 -16.40
CA SER A 351 -11.64 11.82 -16.30
C SER A 351 -10.86 11.98 -15.01
N ALA A 352 -9.73 12.65 -15.08
CA ALA A 352 -8.98 13.09 -13.94
C ALA A 352 -9.90 13.90 -13.01
N PRO A 353 -9.77 13.73 -11.68
CA PRO A 353 -10.45 14.57 -10.71
C PRO A 353 -10.12 16.05 -10.99
N THR A 354 -11.16 16.88 -11.21
CA THR A 354 -11.05 18.26 -11.75
C THR A 354 -10.41 19.29 -10.81
N ASN A 355 -9.65 18.86 -9.81
CA ASN A 355 -9.00 19.77 -8.86
C ASN A 355 -7.48 19.53 -8.81
N PRO A 356 -6.72 20.06 -9.78
CA PRO A 356 -5.27 20.03 -9.76
C PRO A 356 -4.65 20.88 -8.62
N HIS A 357 -5.47 21.59 -7.82
CA HIS A 357 -5.04 22.41 -6.67
C HIS A 357 -5.79 22.16 -5.35
N ALA A 358 -6.67 21.15 -5.25
CA ALA A 358 -7.08 20.63 -3.95
C ALA A 358 -6.12 19.53 -3.52
N MET A 359 -4.91 19.96 -3.16
CA MET A 359 -4.04 19.30 -2.19
C MET A 359 -3.23 20.41 -1.51
N PRO A 360 -3.53 20.80 -0.26
CA PRO A 360 -2.49 21.01 0.72
C PRO A 360 -2.25 19.68 1.43
N ALA A 361 -0.99 19.26 1.41
CA ALA A 361 -0.39 18.14 2.16
C ALA A 361 -1.39 17.13 2.72
N ALA A 362 -1.76 16.15 1.89
CA ALA A 362 -1.99 14.82 2.44
C ALA A 362 -0.69 14.42 3.14
N GLY A 363 -0.67 14.57 4.46
CA GLY A 363 0.33 13.89 5.27
C GLY A 363 0.28 12.42 4.86
N ILE A 364 1.35 11.93 4.28
CA ILE A 364 2.11 10.88 4.93
C ILE A 364 3.47 11.57 5.02
N MET A 365 3.89 11.99 6.21
CA MET A 365 5.31 12.28 6.40
C MET A 365 6.01 10.92 6.50
N PRO A 366 6.73 10.42 5.49
CA PRO A 366 7.91 9.64 5.82
C PRO A 366 8.92 10.63 6.41
N PRO A 367 9.48 10.45 7.61
CA PRO A 367 10.76 11.07 7.84
C PRO A 367 11.85 10.26 7.15
N THR A 368 12.51 10.96 6.26
CA THR A 368 13.97 11.11 6.19
C THR A 368 14.83 10.00 6.80
N VAL A 369 15.49 9.30 5.89
CA VAL A 369 16.74 8.53 6.04
C VAL A 369 16.61 7.26 6.88
N ASP A 370 16.30 6.19 6.16
CA ASP A 370 16.62 4.84 6.61
C ASP A 370 18.13 4.59 6.49
N ILE A 371 18.81 4.37 7.62
CA ILE A 371 20.20 3.89 7.65
C ILE A 371 20.29 2.47 7.04
N CYS A 372 19.24 1.66 7.14
CA CYS A 372 19.20 0.28 6.63
C CYS A 372 19.24 0.23 5.10
N MET A 373 18.53 1.13 4.40
CA MET A 373 18.61 1.27 2.93
C MET A 373 19.96 1.80 2.42
N THR A 374 20.76 2.47 3.25
CA THR A 374 22.06 3.01 2.81
C THR A 374 23.25 2.08 3.07
N THR A 375 23.16 1.17 4.04
CA THR A 375 24.32 0.34 4.45
C THR A 375 24.15 -1.17 4.28
N GLY A 376 22.96 -1.67 3.92
CA GLY A 376 22.76 -3.11 3.66
C GLY A 376 22.98 -4.02 4.88
N ILE A 377 22.92 -3.46 6.08
CA ILE A 377 23.01 -4.19 7.35
C ILE A 377 21.88 -3.69 8.25
N CYS A 378 20.83 -4.49 8.43
CA CYS A 378 19.92 -4.31 9.56
C CYS A 378 20.61 -4.91 10.79
N PRO A 379 20.83 -4.15 11.88
CA PRO A 379 21.11 -4.78 13.16
C PRO A 379 19.93 -5.69 13.50
N PRO A 380 20.16 -6.96 13.90
CA PRO A 380 19.08 -7.79 14.42
C PRO A 380 18.41 -7.07 15.60
N GLY A 381 17.08 -7.07 15.61
CA GLY A 381 16.16 -6.57 16.63
C GLY A 381 16.78 -5.69 17.72
N VAL A 382 16.39 -4.41 17.76
CA VAL A 382 16.62 -3.60 18.96
C VAL A 382 16.09 -4.37 20.17
N ALA A 383 16.92 -4.49 21.20
CA ALA A 383 16.54 -5.15 22.44
C ALA A 383 15.32 -4.43 23.06
N ALA A 384 14.48 -5.17 23.79
CA ALA A 384 13.41 -4.58 24.59
C ALA A 384 13.95 -3.38 25.41
N GLY A 385 13.25 -2.25 25.35
CA GLY A 385 13.63 -1.03 26.06
C GLY A 385 14.52 -0.03 25.30
N GLN A 386 14.55 -0.07 23.96
CA GLN A 386 15.12 0.98 23.10
C GLN A 386 14.11 1.45 22.03
N PRO A 387 14.04 2.76 21.71
CA PRO A 387 13.13 3.27 20.68
C PRO A 387 13.54 2.79 19.29
N MET A 388 12.59 2.26 18.51
CA MET A 388 12.82 1.86 17.12
C MET A 388 12.80 3.09 16.19
N PRO A 389 13.85 3.38 15.39
CA PRO A 389 14.01 4.67 14.69
C PRO A 389 13.17 4.83 13.41
N VAL A 390 12.10 4.05 13.24
CA VAL A 390 11.23 4.11 12.07
C VAL A 390 9.90 4.75 12.48
N ASN A 391 9.37 5.71 11.72
CA ASN A 391 8.05 6.26 12.04
C ASN A 391 6.92 5.28 11.74
N MET A 392 5.78 5.45 12.44
CA MET A 392 4.56 4.77 12.07
C MET A 392 4.01 5.32 10.76
N ALA A 393 3.42 4.46 9.94
CA ALA A 393 2.76 4.77 8.69
C ALA A 393 1.25 4.58 8.83
N TYR A 394 0.49 5.28 7.98
CA TYR A 394 -0.96 5.14 7.93
C TYR A 394 -1.36 4.10 6.88
N PHE A 395 -2.18 3.12 7.27
CA PHE A 395 -2.60 1.98 6.43
C PHE A 395 -4.09 2.02 6.04
N GLY A 396 -4.77 3.15 6.25
CA GLY A 396 -6.13 3.38 5.75
C GLY A 396 -7.25 3.04 6.73
N GLY A 397 -6.93 2.50 7.92
CA GLY A 397 -7.88 2.24 8.98
C GLY A 397 -8.49 3.50 9.62
N ASN A 398 -9.49 3.30 10.48
CA ASN A 398 -10.09 4.40 11.25
C ASN A 398 -9.22 4.78 12.45
N VAL A 399 -9.42 5.97 12.99
CA VAL A 399 -8.89 6.36 14.31
C VAL A 399 -10.03 6.86 15.19
N GLN A 400 -9.85 6.94 16.51
CA GLN A 400 -10.89 7.48 17.38
C GLN A 400 -10.82 9.02 17.43
N ILE A 401 -11.55 9.67 16.52
CA ILE A 401 -11.59 11.13 16.38
C ILE A 401 -12.34 11.84 17.51
N ARG A 402 -13.21 11.12 18.22
CA ARG A 402 -14.02 11.58 19.35
C ARG A 402 -14.09 10.49 20.43
N PRO A 403 -12.95 10.09 21.00
CA PRO A 403 -12.83 8.85 21.73
C PRO A 403 -13.70 8.81 22.98
N LYS A 404 -14.20 7.60 23.25
CA LYS A 404 -14.97 7.24 24.43
C LYS A 404 -14.48 5.88 24.92
N VAL A 405 -14.02 5.85 26.15
CA VAL A 405 -13.55 4.64 26.82
C VAL A 405 -14.63 4.18 27.79
N TYR A 406 -15.03 2.91 27.67
CA TYR A 406 -15.97 2.26 28.57
C TYR A 406 -15.22 1.19 29.37
N LEU A 407 -15.25 1.28 30.70
CA LEU A 407 -14.57 0.31 31.56
C LEU A 407 -15.57 -0.73 32.08
N VAL A 408 -15.27 -2.00 31.83
CA VAL A 408 -16.01 -3.16 32.33
C VAL A 408 -15.11 -3.90 33.31
N LEU A 409 -15.57 -3.99 34.55
CA LEU A 409 -14.94 -4.76 35.62
C LEU A 409 -15.67 -6.10 35.69
N TRP A 410 -15.27 -7.05 34.84
CA TRP A 410 -15.95 -8.33 34.69
C TRP A 410 -15.51 -9.29 35.80
N GLY A 411 -16.45 -9.73 36.63
CA GLY A 411 -16.20 -10.74 37.67
C GLY A 411 -15.52 -10.22 38.95
N TRP A 412 -15.35 -8.91 39.12
CA TRP A 412 -14.67 -8.34 40.30
C TRP A 412 -15.43 -8.54 41.61
N GLY A 413 -16.75 -8.73 41.54
CA GLY A 413 -17.60 -9.05 42.69
C GLY A 413 -17.80 -10.56 42.92
N GLU A 414 -17.22 -11.42 42.08
CA GLU A 414 -17.37 -12.86 42.21
C GLU A 414 -16.63 -13.40 43.44
N PRO A 415 -17.26 -14.27 44.26
CA PRO A 415 -16.59 -14.89 45.38
C PRO A 415 -15.32 -15.65 44.95
N GLY A 416 -14.17 -15.30 45.55
CA GLY A 416 -12.88 -15.91 45.23
C GLY A 416 -12.13 -15.25 44.07
N ALA A 417 -12.63 -14.14 43.51
CA ALA A 417 -11.91 -13.34 42.52
C ALA A 417 -10.56 -12.81 43.02
N PHE A 418 -10.41 -12.65 44.34
CA PHE A 418 -9.20 -12.22 45.02
C PHE A 418 -8.85 -13.17 46.18
N ASP A 419 -7.56 -13.35 46.45
CA ASP A 419 -7.06 -14.22 47.53
C ASP A 419 -6.86 -13.51 48.87
N HIS A 420 -7.13 -12.22 48.94
CA HIS A 420 -6.93 -11.42 50.14
C HIS A 420 -7.99 -10.32 50.29
N THR A 421 -7.97 -9.67 51.46
CA THR A 421 -8.87 -8.57 51.79
C THR A 421 -8.06 -7.36 52.24
N SER A 422 -8.61 -6.16 52.04
CA SER A 422 -8.01 -4.92 52.50
C SER A 422 -8.81 -4.28 53.64
N SER A 423 -8.12 -3.54 54.50
CA SER A 423 -8.75 -2.73 55.54
C SER A 423 -9.24 -1.37 55.04
N THR A 424 -8.76 -0.93 53.88
CA THR A 424 -9.03 0.40 53.30
C THR A 424 -9.82 0.33 52.00
N ASN A 425 -9.77 -0.79 51.29
CA ASN A 425 -10.44 -0.99 50.01
C ASN A 425 -11.54 -2.07 50.11
N PRO A 426 -12.58 -2.04 49.26
CA PRO A 426 -13.64 -3.04 49.28
C PRO A 426 -13.11 -4.44 48.93
N ALA A 427 -13.82 -5.48 49.36
CA ALA A 427 -13.46 -6.88 49.07
C ALA A 427 -13.46 -7.22 47.58
N SER A 428 -14.17 -6.44 46.76
CA SER A 428 -14.20 -6.56 45.30
C SER A 428 -13.09 -5.81 44.59
N ASP A 429 -12.21 -5.10 45.30
CA ASP A 429 -11.04 -4.38 44.76
C ASP A 429 -10.01 -4.17 45.89
N PRO A 430 -9.46 -5.24 46.48
CA PRO A 430 -8.65 -5.13 47.70
C PRO A 430 -7.36 -4.31 47.50
N ASP A 431 -6.81 -4.30 46.29
CA ASP A 431 -5.60 -3.53 45.96
C ASP A 431 -5.89 -2.10 45.46
N GLY A 432 -7.16 -1.75 45.21
CA GLY A 432 -7.55 -0.44 44.68
C GLY A 432 -7.27 -0.24 43.18
N VAL A 433 -7.08 -1.34 42.45
CA VAL A 433 -6.75 -1.38 41.01
C VAL A 433 -7.95 -0.91 40.19
N ALA A 434 -9.16 -1.38 40.46
CA ALA A 434 -10.36 -0.91 39.75
C ALA A 434 -10.59 0.59 39.96
N ALA A 435 -10.42 1.05 41.20
CA ALA A 435 -10.49 2.48 41.51
C ALA A 435 -9.41 3.29 40.77
N LEU A 436 -8.18 2.77 40.67
CA LEU A 436 -7.09 3.43 39.95
C LEU A 436 -7.36 3.51 38.44
N MET A 437 -7.75 2.40 37.80
CA MET A 437 -8.11 2.39 36.36
C MET A 437 -9.23 3.38 36.06
N THR A 438 -10.28 3.40 36.88
CA THR A 438 -11.40 4.33 36.72
C THR A 438 -10.94 5.79 36.77
N ARG A 439 -10.11 6.17 37.77
CA ARG A 439 -9.59 7.53 37.88
C ARG A 439 -8.66 7.89 36.73
N PHE A 440 -7.77 6.96 36.36
CA PHE A 440 -6.82 7.17 35.28
C PHE A 440 -7.55 7.45 33.95
N ILE A 441 -8.49 6.58 33.54
CA ILE A 441 -9.26 6.78 32.30
C ILE A 441 -10.06 8.09 32.32
N ALA A 442 -10.57 8.50 33.49
CA ALA A 442 -11.24 9.80 33.62
C ALA A 442 -10.26 10.98 33.45
N ALA A 443 -8.97 10.78 33.76
CA ALA A 443 -7.94 11.81 33.81
C ALA A 443 -6.99 11.85 32.60
N ILE A 444 -6.96 10.83 31.74
CA ILE A 444 -6.02 10.74 30.61
C ILE A 444 -6.26 11.79 29.53
N GLY A 445 -7.53 12.13 29.28
CA GLY A 445 -7.91 13.02 28.20
C GLY A 445 -7.62 14.49 28.50
N GLY A 446 -7.36 15.28 27.46
CA GLY A 446 -6.97 16.69 27.57
C GLY A 446 -5.55 16.94 28.08
N THR A 447 -4.75 15.88 28.30
CA THR A 447 -3.38 15.97 28.83
C THR A 447 -2.36 16.22 27.70
N SER A 448 -1.16 16.68 28.05
CA SER A 448 -0.04 16.78 27.09
C SER A 448 0.39 15.40 26.58
N TRP A 449 0.28 14.37 27.41
CA TRP A 449 0.58 12.99 27.05
C TRP A 449 -0.40 12.47 26.01
N GLY A 450 -1.72 12.65 26.21
CA GLY A 450 -2.75 12.28 25.22
C GLY A 450 -2.66 13.07 23.90
N LYS A 451 -2.04 14.27 23.90
CA LYS A 451 -1.78 15.01 22.65
C LYS A 451 -0.79 14.29 21.73
N VAL A 452 0.03 13.37 22.23
CA VAL A 452 0.92 12.57 21.37
C VAL A 452 0.08 11.74 20.39
N SER A 453 -1.00 11.11 20.84
CA SER A 453 -1.93 10.38 19.95
C SER A 453 -2.66 11.30 18.98
N ALA A 454 -2.96 12.55 19.39
CA ALA A 454 -3.68 13.53 18.56
C ALA A 454 -2.95 13.96 17.27
N GLN A 455 -1.67 13.60 17.09
CA GLN A 455 -0.97 13.83 15.83
C GLN A 455 -1.40 12.87 14.72
N TYR A 456 -1.89 11.68 15.08
CA TYR A 456 -2.35 10.65 14.15
C TYR A 456 -3.77 10.95 13.70
N TYR A 457 -4.15 10.45 12.53
CA TYR A 457 -5.42 10.81 11.88
C TYR A 457 -5.97 9.69 11.02
N GLN A 458 -7.27 9.74 10.75
CA GLN A 458 -7.86 9.01 9.64
C GLN A 458 -8.06 9.93 8.43
N SER A 459 -7.87 9.38 7.24
CA SER A 459 -8.24 10.05 5.99
C SER A 459 -9.73 9.87 5.73
N ASN A 460 -10.44 10.96 5.45
CA ASN A 460 -11.78 10.88 4.89
C ASN A 460 -11.69 11.00 3.37
N TYR A 461 -12.55 10.26 2.68
CA TYR A 461 -12.86 10.23 1.25
C TYR A 461 -12.92 11.58 0.50
N ASN A 462 -13.01 12.71 1.19
CA ASN A 462 -13.04 14.05 0.60
C ASN A 462 -11.69 14.81 0.70
N GLY A 463 -10.61 14.13 1.10
CA GLY A 463 -9.30 14.73 1.32
C GLY A 463 -9.22 15.58 2.59
N THR A 464 -10.15 15.39 3.54
CA THR A 464 -10.06 15.96 4.88
C THR A 464 -9.57 14.89 5.86
N TYR A 465 -8.71 15.28 6.78
CA TYR A 465 -8.26 14.41 7.86
C TYR A 465 -9.01 14.72 9.13
N ALA A 466 -9.31 13.69 9.90
CA ALA A 466 -9.79 13.82 11.26
C ALA A 466 -8.76 13.19 12.19
N ASN A 467 -8.12 14.02 13.00
CA ASN A 467 -7.14 13.58 13.98
C ASN A 467 -7.82 12.83 15.13
N VAL A 468 -7.05 11.96 15.78
CA VAL A 468 -7.42 11.39 17.08
C VAL A 468 -7.81 12.53 18.02
N GLY A 469 -8.95 12.36 18.69
CA GLY A 469 -9.42 13.34 19.67
C GLY A 469 -8.62 13.24 20.96
N ASN A 470 -8.49 14.34 21.69
CA ASN A 470 -7.98 14.36 23.06
C ASN A 470 -8.93 15.16 23.98
N PRO A 471 -10.21 14.75 24.09
CA PRO A 471 -11.19 15.46 24.92
C PRO A 471 -10.89 15.25 26.41
N ALA A 472 -11.18 16.24 27.27
CA ALA A 472 -10.93 16.10 28.71
C ALA A 472 -11.77 15.02 29.43
N HIS A 473 -12.76 14.42 28.76
CA HIS A 473 -13.70 13.48 29.37
C HIS A 473 -13.84 12.24 28.50
N GLU A 474 -12.85 11.35 28.57
CA GLU A 474 -12.80 10.13 27.76
C GLU A 474 -13.54 8.96 28.42
N LEU A 475 -13.59 8.87 29.76
CA LEU A 475 -14.40 7.87 30.46
C LEU A 475 -15.90 8.13 30.23
N ALA A 476 -16.54 7.28 29.43
CA ALA A 476 -17.95 7.39 29.06
C ALA A 476 -18.87 6.48 29.90
N GLY A 477 -18.34 5.41 30.50
CA GLY A 477 -19.11 4.50 31.33
C GLY A 477 -18.25 3.56 32.15
N LEU A 478 -18.79 3.13 33.29
CA LEU A 478 -18.21 2.12 34.18
C LEU A 478 -19.27 1.08 34.51
N TRP A 479 -18.94 -0.20 34.37
CA TRP A 479 -19.83 -1.30 34.71
C TRP A 479 -19.08 -2.39 35.48
N TYR A 480 -19.54 -2.67 36.69
CA TYR A 480 -19.18 -3.90 37.40
C TYR A 480 -20.12 -5.01 36.94
N ASP A 481 -19.64 -5.86 36.02
CA ASP A 481 -20.43 -7.01 35.61
C ASP A 481 -20.17 -8.22 36.51
N ASN A 482 -21.17 -8.54 37.33
CA ASN A 482 -21.21 -9.77 38.12
C ASN A 482 -22.49 -10.57 37.80
N THR A 483 -23.05 -10.37 36.60
CA THR A 483 -24.32 -11.00 36.23
C THR A 483 -24.12 -12.35 35.54
N ASN A 484 -22.89 -12.67 35.09
CA ASN A 484 -22.56 -13.86 34.34
C ASN A 484 -21.30 -14.50 34.89
N PRO A 485 -21.22 -15.84 34.93
CA PRO A 485 -20.04 -16.54 35.39
C PRO A 485 -18.81 -16.14 34.57
N ILE A 486 -17.72 -15.81 35.27
CA ILE A 486 -16.38 -15.69 34.72
C ILE A 486 -15.57 -16.94 35.11
N HIS A 487 -14.50 -17.23 34.38
CA HIS A 487 -13.54 -18.27 34.73
C HIS A 487 -12.11 -17.81 34.44
N ASP A 488 -11.13 -18.56 34.95
CA ASP A 488 -9.72 -18.37 34.61
C ASP A 488 -9.41 -18.98 33.23
N ASN A 489 -8.32 -18.52 32.61
CA ASN A 489 -7.92 -18.87 31.25
C ASN A 489 -9.00 -18.54 30.20
N LEU A 490 -9.52 -17.31 30.27
CA LEU A 490 -10.41 -16.77 29.23
C LEU A 490 -9.75 -16.83 27.86
N SER A 491 -10.55 -17.04 26.82
CA SER A 491 -10.16 -16.93 25.42
C SER A 491 -10.43 -15.52 24.88
N PRO A 492 -9.79 -15.12 23.76
CA PRO A 492 -10.12 -13.87 23.07
C PRO A 492 -11.61 -13.76 22.72
N LEU A 493 -12.26 -14.88 22.39
CA LEU A 493 -13.68 -14.90 22.09
C LEU A 493 -14.56 -14.59 23.33
N ASP A 494 -14.17 -15.06 24.52
CA ASP A 494 -14.90 -14.75 25.76
C ASP A 494 -14.85 -13.24 26.07
N LEU A 495 -13.68 -12.64 25.88
CA LEU A 495 -13.44 -11.20 26.07
C LEU A 495 -14.22 -10.36 25.04
N ALA A 496 -14.21 -10.75 23.77
CA ALA A 496 -14.97 -10.08 22.72
C ALA A 496 -16.49 -10.19 22.94
N GLN A 497 -16.97 -11.33 23.45
CA GLN A 497 -18.37 -11.49 23.84
C GLN A 497 -18.73 -10.59 25.02
N GLU A 498 -17.86 -10.47 26.01
CA GLU A 498 -18.07 -9.56 27.14
C GLU A 498 -18.12 -8.09 26.68
N ALA A 499 -17.19 -7.68 25.81
CA ALA A 499 -17.20 -6.36 25.22
C ALA A 499 -18.51 -6.07 24.46
N ALA A 500 -19.05 -7.05 23.72
CA ALA A 500 -20.32 -6.90 23.02
C ALA A 500 -21.51 -6.76 23.98
N ARG A 501 -21.48 -7.43 25.14
CA ARG A 501 -22.50 -7.20 26.19
C ARG A 501 -22.39 -5.80 26.79
N ALA A 502 -21.18 -5.28 26.94
CA ALA A 502 -20.97 -3.91 27.39
C ALA A 502 -21.52 -2.89 26.38
N VAL A 503 -21.32 -3.11 25.08
CA VAL A 503 -21.96 -2.31 24.02
C VAL A 503 -23.47 -2.24 24.20
N LEU A 504 -24.11 -3.39 24.46
CA LEU A 504 -25.55 -3.45 24.74
C LEU A 504 -25.93 -2.77 26.06
N HIS A 505 -25.15 -2.98 27.12
CA HIS A 505 -25.39 -2.42 28.45
C HIS A 505 -25.35 -0.88 28.43
N PHE A 506 -24.32 -0.30 27.82
CA PHE A 506 -24.14 1.15 27.74
C PHE A 506 -24.93 1.80 26.58
N GLY A 507 -25.50 1.00 25.67
CA GLY A 507 -26.20 1.51 24.49
C GLY A 507 -25.29 2.22 23.50
N ILE A 508 -24.10 1.66 23.25
CA ILE A 508 -23.08 2.27 22.40
C ILE A 508 -23.51 2.19 20.92
N GLY A 509 -23.90 3.32 20.35
CA GLY A 509 -24.27 3.43 18.93
C GLY A 509 -23.14 3.89 18.00
N ASP A 510 -22.06 4.44 18.55
CA ASP A 510 -20.91 4.99 17.81
C ASP A 510 -19.67 4.13 18.09
N LEU A 511 -19.61 2.95 17.47
CA LEU A 511 -18.53 1.97 17.68
C LEU A 511 -17.18 2.46 17.14
N ALA A 512 -17.18 3.32 16.12
CA ALA A 512 -15.95 3.86 15.52
C ALA A 512 -15.15 4.77 16.46
N ASN A 513 -15.81 5.35 17.47
CA ASN A 513 -15.19 6.21 18.48
C ASN A 513 -15.31 5.65 19.90
N ALA A 514 -15.62 4.36 20.02
CA ALA A 514 -15.74 3.68 21.30
C ALA A 514 -14.71 2.56 21.40
N GLN A 515 -14.11 2.45 22.58
CA GLN A 515 -13.34 1.28 22.99
C GLN A 515 -13.86 0.76 24.32
N VAL A 516 -13.97 -0.56 24.43
CA VAL A 516 -14.42 -1.24 25.64
C VAL A 516 -13.22 -1.91 26.30
N VAL A 517 -12.83 -1.43 27.48
CA VAL A 517 -11.81 -2.07 28.32
C VAL A 517 -12.48 -3.14 29.17
N VAL A 518 -12.16 -4.39 28.90
CA VAL A 518 -12.59 -5.55 29.70
C VAL A 518 -11.48 -5.88 30.68
N ALA A 519 -11.66 -5.45 31.93
CA ALA A 519 -10.69 -5.66 32.99
C ALA A 519 -11.07 -6.85 33.88
N THR A 520 -10.14 -7.78 34.08
CA THR A 520 -10.37 -9.04 34.82
C THR A 520 -9.67 -9.03 36.19
N PRO A 521 -10.24 -9.72 37.21
CA PRO A 521 -9.69 -9.74 38.56
C PRO A 521 -8.59 -10.79 38.73
N GLN A 522 -7.91 -10.76 39.87
CA GLN A 522 -6.70 -11.52 40.18
C GLN A 522 -6.75 -13.02 39.80
N LYS A 523 -7.88 -13.71 40.00
CA LYS A 523 -8.00 -15.17 39.78
C LYS A 523 -8.64 -15.58 38.45
N PHE A 524 -9.03 -14.63 37.59
CA PHE A 524 -9.79 -14.92 36.37
C PHE A 524 -9.19 -14.23 35.13
N ASN A 525 -7.87 -14.37 34.94
CA ASN A 525 -7.20 -13.75 33.80
C ASN A 525 -7.40 -14.57 32.53
N GLU A 526 -7.01 -14.01 31.39
CA GLU A 526 -6.97 -14.78 30.16
C GLU A 526 -5.76 -15.73 30.07
N ALA A 527 -5.86 -16.68 29.14
CA ALA A 527 -4.90 -17.77 29.02
C ALA A 527 -3.48 -17.31 28.65
N GLY A 528 -3.31 -16.30 27.80
CA GLY A 528 -1.99 -15.83 27.36
C GLY A 528 -1.23 -15.04 28.43
N PHE A 529 -1.95 -14.23 29.21
CA PHE A 529 -1.38 -13.54 30.38
C PHE A 529 -0.89 -14.55 31.45
N ASN A 530 -1.69 -15.58 31.75
CA ASN A 530 -1.28 -16.66 32.66
C ASN A 530 -0.02 -17.42 32.19
N GLN A 531 0.29 -17.35 30.89
CA GLN A 531 1.50 -17.94 30.28
C GLN A 531 2.66 -16.94 30.17
N ASN A 532 2.53 -15.72 30.70
CA ASN A 532 3.51 -14.63 30.61
C ASN A 532 3.85 -14.21 29.17
N SER A 533 2.86 -14.23 28.27
CA SER A 533 3.08 -13.87 26.85
C SER A 533 3.10 -12.37 26.61
N TYR A 534 2.30 -11.60 27.35
CA TYR A 534 2.13 -10.15 27.26
C TYR A 534 1.47 -9.63 28.55
N CYS A 535 1.32 -8.31 28.67
CA CYS A 535 0.65 -7.67 29.81
C CYS A 535 -0.82 -7.34 29.57
N ALA A 536 -1.16 -6.95 28.34
CA ALA A 536 -2.49 -6.65 27.83
C ALA A 536 -2.45 -6.66 26.29
N TRP A 537 -3.59 -6.43 25.65
CA TRP A 537 -3.72 -6.21 24.20
C TRP A 537 -5.09 -5.60 23.86
N HIS A 538 -5.22 -4.95 22.71
CA HIS A 538 -6.52 -4.62 22.08
C HIS A 538 -6.73 -5.41 20.79
N ASP A 539 -7.99 -5.52 20.37
CA ASP A 539 -8.34 -6.15 19.10
C ASP A 539 -9.66 -5.56 18.55
N PHE A 540 -9.93 -5.87 17.28
CA PHE A 540 -11.07 -5.43 16.51
C PHE A 540 -11.95 -6.60 16.09
N THR A 541 -13.23 -6.48 16.42
CA THR A 541 -14.21 -7.52 16.09
C THR A 541 -14.55 -7.53 14.59
N THR A 542 -14.09 -8.57 13.88
CA THR A 542 -14.52 -8.88 12.52
C THR A 542 -15.37 -10.15 12.48
N PRO A 543 -16.27 -10.33 11.50
CA PRO A 543 -17.01 -11.59 11.35
C PRO A 543 -16.12 -12.83 11.16
N LEU A 544 -14.87 -12.64 10.71
CA LEU A 544 -13.91 -13.71 10.48
C LEU A 544 -13.17 -14.09 11.76
N SER A 545 -12.66 -13.11 12.50
CA SER A 545 -11.87 -13.31 13.73
C SER A 545 -12.77 -13.65 14.93
N TYR A 546 -13.98 -13.07 14.98
CA TYR A 546 -14.91 -13.18 16.10
C TYR A 546 -16.33 -13.57 15.64
N PRO A 547 -16.53 -14.82 15.17
CA PRO A 547 -17.81 -15.25 14.65
C PRO A 547 -18.92 -15.17 15.71
N GLY A 548 -20.03 -14.51 15.36
CA GLY A 548 -21.19 -14.37 16.24
C GLY A 548 -21.12 -13.21 17.24
N VAL A 549 -20.03 -12.45 17.24
CA VAL A 549 -19.89 -11.19 18.02
C VAL A 549 -20.27 -10.00 17.13
N THR A 550 -20.75 -8.91 17.73
CA THR A 550 -21.01 -7.65 17.04
C THR A 550 -19.73 -7.16 16.37
N ALA A 551 -19.72 -7.03 15.05
CA ALA A 551 -18.57 -6.56 14.28
C ALA A 551 -18.42 -5.03 14.35
N GLY A 552 -17.18 -4.56 14.16
CA GLY A 552 -16.85 -3.14 14.10
C GLY A 552 -16.55 -2.47 15.44
N MET A 553 -16.38 -3.27 16.51
CA MET A 553 -16.06 -2.82 17.86
C MET A 553 -14.58 -3.08 18.17
N ALA A 554 -13.89 -2.06 18.66
CA ALA A 554 -12.58 -2.16 19.28
C ALA A 554 -12.74 -2.46 20.79
N PHE A 555 -11.93 -3.36 21.32
CA PHE A 555 -11.92 -3.71 22.73
C PHE A 555 -10.51 -3.97 23.23
N VAL A 556 -10.29 -3.69 24.51
CA VAL A 556 -9.02 -3.89 25.22
C VAL A 556 -9.23 -5.00 26.23
N ASN A 557 -8.34 -5.99 26.24
CA ASN A 557 -8.20 -6.92 27.34
C ASN A 557 -7.22 -6.36 28.36
N MET A 558 -7.67 -6.15 29.60
CA MET A 558 -6.83 -5.67 30.70
C MET A 558 -6.78 -6.69 31.85
N PRO A 559 -5.83 -7.64 31.82
CA PRO A 559 -5.62 -8.59 32.92
C PRO A 559 -5.22 -7.93 34.24
N TYR A 560 -5.22 -8.72 35.32
CA TYR A 560 -4.72 -8.28 36.62
C TYR A 560 -3.19 -8.22 36.66
N VAL A 561 -2.63 -7.16 36.05
CA VAL A 561 -1.17 -7.01 35.81
C VAL A 561 -0.29 -7.14 37.05
N LEU A 562 -0.83 -6.93 38.25
CA LEU A 562 -0.11 -7.16 39.52
C LEU A 562 0.39 -8.61 39.66
N ASN A 563 -0.29 -9.59 39.05
CA ASN A 563 0.14 -10.99 39.04
C ASN A 563 1.50 -11.19 38.34
N ALA A 564 1.86 -10.33 37.39
CA ALA A 564 3.13 -10.39 36.65
C ALA A 564 4.26 -9.59 37.32
N GLY A 565 3.95 -8.83 38.39
CA GLY A 565 4.93 -8.04 39.13
C GLY A 565 5.74 -7.10 38.22
N GLY A 566 7.06 -7.10 38.37
CA GLY A 566 7.96 -6.23 37.59
C GLY A 566 7.90 -6.47 36.07
N GLY A 567 7.48 -7.67 35.64
CA GLY A 567 7.34 -7.99 34.21
C GLY A 567 6.25 -7.18 33.50
N CYS A 568 5.32 -6.60 34.25
CA CYS A 568 4.30 -5.68 33.75
C CYS A 568 4.35 -4.33 34.48
N GLY A 569 5.54 -3.86 34.84
CA GLY A 569 5.77 -2.47 35.22
C GLY A 569 5.54 -2.13 36.69
N LYS A 570 5.42 -3.12 37.58
CA LYS A 570 5.49 -2.87 39.03
C LYS A 570 6.82 -2.17 39.39
N ASP A 571 6.72 -1.09 40.17
CA ASP A 571 7.84 -0.27 40.66
C ASP A 571 8.71 0.37 39.56
N PHE A 572 8.17 0.53 38.35
CA PHE A 572 8.95 0.94 37.19
C PHE A 572 9.27 2.44 37.18
N VAL A 573 8.32 3.29 37.59
CA VAL A 573 8.46 4.75 37.62
C VAL A 573 8.70 5.24 39.05
N ASN A 574 7.96 4.69 40.00
CA ASN A 574 7.96 5.04 41.41
C ASN A 574 8.55 3.89 42.22
N PRO A 575 9.33 4.17 43.28
CA PRO A 575 9.82 3.12 44.15
C PRO A 575 8.68 2.53 45.01
N ALA A 576 8.86 1.28 45.43
CA ALA A 576 8.00 0.63 46.41
C ALA A 576 7.90 1.44 47.72
N PRO A 577 6.73 1.49 48.38
CA PRO A 577 5.50 0.79 48.02
C PRO A 577 4.58 1.58 47.06
N SER A 578 4.90 2.86 46.77
CA SER A 578 4.08 3.70 45.89
C SER A 578 4.05 3.20 44.45
N GLY A 579 5.10 2.50 44.01
CA GLY A 579 5.21 1.92 42.68
C GLY A 579 4.50 0.59 42.49
N ASP A 580 3.89 0.04 43.53
CA ASP A 580 3.28 -1.29 43.47
C ASP A 580 2.20 -1.40 42.38
N LEU A 581 1.59 -0.27 42.00
CA LEU A 581 0.52 -0.15 41.01
C LEU A 581 0.96 0.52 39.71
N ASP A 582 2.24 0.83 39.52
CA ASP A 582 2.73 1.57 38.34
C ASP A 582 2.29 0.89 37.02
N GLY A 583 2.42 -0.43 36.98
CA GLY A 583 2.01 -1.26 35.85
C GLY A 583 0.57 -1.08 35.40
N VAL A 584 -0.34 -0.75 36.33
CA VAL A 584 -1.78 -0.61 36.04
C VAL A 584 -2.01 0.50 35.03
N THR A 585 -1.40 1.68 35.23
CA THR A 585 -1.60 2.83 34.34
C THR A 585 -0.62 2.88 33.19
N ILE A 586 0.55 2.25 33.32
CA ILE A 586 1.49 2.07 32.20
C ILE A 586 0.86 1.19 31.12
N VAL A 587 0.41 -0.01 31.49
CA VAL A 587 -0.16 -0.98 30.55
C VAL A 587 -1.53 -0.51 30.06
N LEU A 588 -2.42 -0.05 30.93
CA LEU A 588 -3.72 0.45 30.49
C LEU A 588 -3.59 1.68 29.57
N GLY A 589 -2.63 2.57 29.85
CA GLY A 589 -2.37 3.73 29.00
C GLY A 589 -1.85 3.33 27.62
N HIS A 590 -0.98 2.33 27.55
CA HIS A 590 -0.46 1.74 26.32
C HIS A 590 -1.61 1.30 25.41
N GLU A 591 -2.46 0.38 25.90
CA GLU A 591 -3.55 -0.19 25.11
C GLU A 591 -4.59 0.86 24.68
N ILE A 592 -4.90 1.81 25.57
CA ILE A 592 -5.83 2.89 25.21
C ILE A 592 -5.23 3.73 24.09
N ALA A 593 -3.96 4.14 24.20
CA ALA A 593 -3.31 4.98 23.21
C ALA A 593 -3.23 4.30 21.84
N GLU A 594 -2.95 2.99 21.83
CA GLU A 594 -2.94 2.13 20.65
C GLU A 594 -4.33 2.03 20.03
N THR A 595 -5.35 1.68 20.81
CA THR A 595 -6.73 1.65 20.32
C THR A 595 -7.23 3.00 19.81
N LEU A 596 -6.71 4.13 20.32
CA LEU A 596 -7.03 5.46 19.80
C LEU A 596 -6.50 5.67 18.38
N THR A 597 -5.25 5.28 18.14
CA THR A 597 -4.53 5.48 16.87
C THR A 597 -4.77 4.37 15.86
N ASP A 598 -5.09 3.17 16.32
CA ASP A 598 -5.41 2.00 15.55
C ASP A 598 -6.45 1.12 16.27
N PRO A 599 -7.74 1.48 16.23
CA PRO A 599 -8.82 0.64 16.72
C PRO A 599 -8.92 -0.69 15.97
N GLY A 600 -8.29 -0.81 14.80
CA GLY A 600 -8.32 -1.98 13.93
C GLY A 600 -7.30 -3.06 14.31
N ALA A 601 -6.37 -2.79 15.23
CA ALA A 601 -5.35 -3.73 15.71
C ALA A 601 -4.66 -4.48 14.55
N GLU A 602 -4.14 -3.70 13.59
CA GLU A 602 -3.48 -4.14 12.35
C GLU A 602 -4.26 -5.21 11.53
N SER A 603 -5.54 -5.42 11.86
CA SER A 603 -6.29 -6.57 11.41
C SER A 603 -6.73 -6.39 9.98
N SER A 604 -6.72 -7.48 9.23
CA SER A 604 -7.28 -7.54 7.89
C SER A 604 -8.28 -8.68 7.78
N ALA A 605 -9.36 -8.46 7.04
CA ALA A 605 -10.28 -9.53 6.64
C ALA A 605 -10.34 -9.60 5.12
N GLY A 606 -9.70 -10.63 4.55
CA GLY A 606 -9.50 -10.72 3.11
C GLY A 606 -8.56 -9.62 2.63
N LEU A 607 -9.07 -8.71 1.80
CA LEU A 607 -8.30 -7.57 1.24
C LEU A 607 -8.64 -6.24 1.90
N LEU A 608 -9.50 -6.24 2.94
CA LEU A 608 -9.89 -5.05 3.69
C LEU A 608 -8.97 -4.90 4.90
N GLN A 609 -8.19 -3.81 4.93
CA GLN A 609 -7.34 -3.43 6.05
C GLN A 609 -8.15 -2.59 7.04
N TYR A 610 -8.18 -2.99 8.32
CA TYR A 610 -8.81 -2.24 9.40
C TYR A 610 -7.78 -1.43 10.19
N GLY A 611 -6.51 -1.83 10.13
CA GLY A 611 -5.39 -1.16 10.80
C GLY A 611 -5.15 0.26 10.31
N ALA A 612 -4.90 1.20 11.23
CA ALA A 612 -4.63 2.60 10.93
C ALA A 612 -3.16 2.97 11.05
N TRP A 613 -2.55 3.00 12.24
CA TRP A 613 -1.19 3.54 12.44
C TRP A 613 -0.27 2.57 13.17
N PHE A 614 0.66 1.99 12.43
CA PHE A 614 1.71 1.09 12.94
C PHE A 614 2.97 1.22 12.07
N ASP A 615 4.09 0.60 12.45
CA ASP A 615 5.28 0.55 11.59
C ASP A 615 5.33 -0.72 10.71
N TYR A 616 6.35 -0.86 9.87
CA TYR A 616 6.45 -2.00 8.94
C TYR A 616 6.55 -3.38 9.62
N GLN A 617 6.84 -3.45 10.92
CA GLN A 617 6.86 -4.67 11.70
C GLN A 617 5.60 -4.86 12.54
N GLY A 618 4.64 -3.94 12.46
CA GLY A 618 3.42 -3.95 13.25
C GLY A 618 3.59 -3.39 14.66
N TRP A 619 4.59 -2.54 14.94
CA TRP A 619 4.64 -1.85 16.25
C TRP A 619 3.82 -0.57 16.20
N GLU A 620 2.87 -0.46 17.11
CA GLU A 620 2.01 0.71 17.29
C GLU A 620 2.62 1.76 18.24
N ILE A 621 1.82 2.76 18.61
CA ILE A 621 2.27 3.96 19.33
C ILE A 621 2.84 3.63 20.72
N GLY A 622 2.30 2.62 21.40
CA GLY A 622 2.73 2.18 22.73
C GLY A 622 3.94 1.27 22.60
N ASP A 623 3.81 0.27 21.78
CA ASP A 623 4.77 -0.76 21.40
C ASP A 623 6.18 -0.22 21.13
N LYS A 624 6.29 0.81 20.30
CA LYS A 624 7.58 1.43 19.95
C LYS A 624 8.31 2.09 21.13
N CYS A 625 7.58 2.34 22.22
CA CYS A 625 8.08 2.96 23.44
C CYS A 625 7.97 2.05 24.66
N ALA A 626 7.53 0.80 24.48
CA ALA A 626 7.41 -0.17 25.54
C ALA A 626 8.76 -0.37 26.23
N TRP A 627 8.75 -0.16 27.55
CA TRP A 627 9.91 -0.35 28.43
C TRP A 627 11.16 0.46 28.08
N VAL A 628 11.04 1.51 27.25
CA VAL A 628 12.19 2.35 26.89
C VAL A 628 12.84 2.93 28.15
N GLY A 629 14.15 2.80 28.28
CA GLY A 629 14.87 3.31 29.45
C GLY A 629 14.74 2.44 30.72
N ASP A 630 14.38 1.16 30.59
CA ASP A 630 14.52 0.21 31.70
C ASP A 630 15.94 0.26 32.30
N GLY A 631 16.02 0.60 33.59
CA GLY A 631 17.27 0.80 34.34
C GLY A 631 18.07 2.07 34.04
N LEU A 632 17.61 2.98 33.17
CA LEU A 632 18.32 4.20 32.77
C LEU A 632 17.40 5.42 32.55
N GLN A 633 17.75 6.57 33.14
CA GLN A 633 17.08 7.85 32.87
C GLN A 633 17.53 8.42 31.51
N VAL A 634 16.96 7.91 30.43
CA VAL A 634 17.18 8.37 29.06
C VAL A 634 15.95 9.12 28.54
N PRO A 635 16.10 10.01 27.54
CA PRO A 635 14.96 10.53 26.80
C PRO A 635 14.05 9.36 26.35
N GLY A 636 12.73 9.49 26.55
CA GLY A 636 11.78 8.42 26.24
C GLY A 636 11.47 7.47 27.41
N ALA A 637 12.13 7.59 28.56
CA ALA A 637 11.80 6.75 29.71
C ALA A 637 10.39 7.03 30.28
N PRO A 638 9.69 6.00 30.80
CA PRO A 638 8.46 6.15 31.57
C PRO A 638 8.57 7.17 32.71
N PHE A 639 7.47 7.86 32.97
CA PHE A 639 7.43 9.01 33.88
C PHE A 639 6.04 9.17 34.48
N ASN A 640 5.92 10.02 35.49
CA ASN A 640 4.61 10.41 36.02
C ASN A 640 4.02 11.55 35.18
N MET A 641 3.01 11.25 34.38
CA MET A 641 2.22 12.30 33.72
C MET A 641 1.30 13.00 34.72
N THR A 642 0.92 14.24 34.43
CA THR A 642 -0.13 14.95 35.17
C THR A 642 -1.46 14.76 34.45
N GLY A 643 -2.40 14.07 35.10
CA GLY A 643 -3.77 13.92 34.61
C GLY A 643 -4.53 15.24 34.60
N ASN A 644 -5.67 15.29 33.91
CA ASN A 644 -6.52 16.49 33.88
C ASN A 644 -7.14 16.85 35.24
N ASP A 645 -7.12 15.91 36.18
CA ASP A 645 -7.50 16.05 37.59
C ASP A 645 -6.36 16.62 38.46
N GLY A 646 -5.18 16.83 37.89
CA GLY A 646 -3.97 17.30 38.57
C GLY A 646 -3.22 16.21 39.33
N ALA A 647 -3.66 14.96 39.28
CA ALA A 647 -2.98 13.83 39.91
C ALA A 647 -1.83 13.31 39.03
N ALA A 648 -0.86 12.65 39.66
CA ALA A 648 0.26 12.01 38.98
C ALA A 648 -0.10 10.55 38.65
N TYR A 649 0.14 10.15 37.41
CA TYR A 649 -0.06 8.78 36.95
C TYR A 649 1.20 8.27 36.24
N PRO A 650 1.78 7.12 36.64
CA PRO A 650 2.92 6.53 35.97
C PRO A 650 2.48 5.99 34.61
N VAL A 651 3.14 6.44 33.55
CA VAL A 651 2.87 6.03 32.17
C VAL A 651 4.19 5.82 31.44
N GLN A 652 4.17 4.96 30.42
CA GLN A 652 5.22 5.00 29.41
C GLN A 652 5.07 6.24 28.53
N THR A 653 6.14 6.60 27.83
CA THR A 653 6.04 7.56 26.74
C THR A 653 5.35 6.92 25.53
N LEU A 654 4.88 7.75 24.60
CA LEU A 654 4.24 7.33 23.37
C LEU A 654 5.09 7.72 22.17
N TRP A 655 5.04 6.93 21.11
CA TRP A 655 5.76 7.24 19.88
C TRP A 655 5.18 8.49 19.22
N SER A 656 6.06 9.45 18.93
CA SER A 656 5.67 10.68 18.26
C SER A 656 6.43 10.83 16.96
N ASN A 657 5.73 10.67 15.84
CA ASN A 657 6.25 10.94 14.51
C ASN A 657 6.77 12.39 14.34
N THR A 658 6.24 13.35 15.10
CA THR A 658 6.67 14.76 15.04
C THR A 658 7.90 15.08 15.89
N SER A 659 8.27 14.19 16.82
CA SER A 659 9.45 14.38 17.66
C SER A 659 10.74 14.42 16.85
N LEU A 660 11.76 15.09 17.39
CA LEU A 660 13.08 15.23 16.76
C LEU A 660 13.03 15.79 15.32
N ASN A 661 12.20 16.81 15.07
CA ASN A 661 11.99 17.41 13.75
C ASN A 661 11.47 16.43 12.70
N GLY A 662 10.56 15.54 13.10
CA GLY A 662 9.95 14.55 12.23
C GLY A 662 10.63 13.19 12.26
N VAL A 663 11.87 13.08 12.75
CA VAL A 663 12.62 11.80 12.78
C VAL A 663 11.91 10.72 13.61
N GLY A 664 11.08 11.12 14.57
CA GLY A 664 10.34 10.19 15.41
C GLY A 664 11.08 9.88 16.70
N TYR A 665 10.35 9.92 17.82
CA TYR A 665 10.88 9.50 19.11
C TYR A 665 9.78 9.31 20.16
N CYS A 666 10.12 8.57 21.21
CA CYS A 666 9.31 8.40 22.40
C CYS A 666 9.17 9.71 23.20
N ALA A 667 7.95 10.23 23.28
CA ALA A 667 7.63 11.52 23.88
C ALA A 667 6.68 11.39 25.09
N GLY A 668 6.95 12.17 26.13
CA GLY A 668 6.05 12.29 27.29
C GLY A 668 4.90 13.30 27.07
N GLY A 669 4.91 14.05 25.97
CA GLY A 669 3.83 14.97 25.61
C GLY A 669 4.20 15.95 24.50
N LEU A 670 3.18 16.64 23.97
CA LEU A 670 3.27 17.69 22.93
C LEU A 670 2.69 19.05 23.36
#